data_AF-G8YMT3-F1
#
_entry.id   AF-G8YMT3-F1
#
_cell.length_a   1.000
_cell.length_b   1.000
_cell.length_c   1.000
_cell.angle_alpha   90.00
_cell.angle_beta   90.00
_cell.angle_gamma   90.00
#
_symmetry.space_group_name_H-M   'P 1'
#
loop_
_entity.id
_entity.type
_entity.pdbx_description
1 polymer ?
#
loop_
_entity_poly.entity_id
_entity_poly.type
_entity_poly.pdbx_seq_one_letter_code
_entity_poly.pdbx_strand_id
1 'polypeptide(L)'
;MSGERYSEDVKISRSSSSDSHDTISSSIGSDYRKNTPVPLGEEDLERVALRKSESHGSYHTSNSMGRRKRSLRKLTSSGESEHTEHSLSRYNTTYSVKEIYGNKSEQEIELERTKTRNTILTELSHRVDTENELNNGDVSDEEKQSLVQRDERLYEDVDDVPIPTRDNGAEFTDIDPELVAWDGDDDPAQPRNWPVSQKCWQTFIVSMYTLISPMSSSVCSPAMGKISEDFGIHSTVLQSFSVSIMVLAWALGPIFIAPLSESDKIGRRTVLNVSIWIIFIFNLVCGFSKNTAQLCVFRFLGGLGGCASLNVGAGTLADLWDNKPRQFAMAAYSLGPSLGPVISPVISGFVVENCAWKWVFFVLAIFNGAVAALGTIFFKETYSPKLLRQKADRLRKETGNPHLHTIYEMANANKNIKTVVSSMTRPLGMLATNPMILGLGSFMAFIYGFMYLMIVTFPHVFEGSYGFSVGISGLMFLPMGLGYILGTAFWTWLIDRFYTKLTEQNNGVPKPEYRLPCLCFSGVGTAVGLIWYGWSAQKKLHWIMPCIGSGLFAFFFTAVFQTIQNYLIDMNPRLSASSIAAAAIMRSVFGFALPLAADAMYNRLNYGWGNTMCGFIAFALGVPFPLFCLKYGEHLRNWANRRANRSLANLEKENFNRLKAKNGGAEPPVPPAAKTAAKTIS
;
A
#
# COMPACT_ATOMS: atom_id res chain seq x y z
N MET A 1 -50.17 46.93 14.32
CA MET A 1 -50.03 48.40 14.30
C MET A 1 -48.54 48.66 14.12
N SER A 2 -48.02 49.21 13.03
CA SER A 2 -48.57 50.01 11.93
C SER A 2 -47.68 49.80 10.70
N GLY A 3 -48.28 49.55 9.55
CA GLY A 3 -47.64 49.67 8.24
C GLY A 3 -48.22 50.87 7.49
N GLU A 4 -47.55 51.26 6.39
CA GLU A 4 -48.09 51.98 5.21
C GLU A 4 -46.99 51.97 4.13
N ARG A 5 -47.19 51.31 2.97
CA ARG A 5 -47.81 51.76 1.69
C ARG A 5 -46.85 52.54 0.77
N TYR A 6 -46.66 52.07 -0.46
CA TYR A 6 -47.24 52.66 -1.69
C TYR A 6 -46.96 51.80 -2.95
N SER A 7 -47.94 51.75 -3.85
CA SER A 7 -47.97 51.07 -5.15
C SER A 7 -47.86 52.06 -6.32
N GLU A 8 -47.57 51.55 -7.53
CA GLU A 8 -48.16 51.91 -8.85
C GLU A 8 -47.59 50.89 -9.89
N ASP A 9 -48.37 50.00 -10.52
CA ASP A 9 -49.19 50.13 -11.77
C ASP A 9 -48.35 50.30 -13.07
N VAL A 10 -48.60 49.76 -14.29
CA VAL A 10 -49.54 48.80 -14.93
C VAL A 10 -49.14 48.68 -16.45
N LYS A 11 -49.69 47.68 -17.19
CA LYS A 11 -49.75 47.40 -18.68
C LYS A 11 -48.63 46.52 -19.28
N ILE A 12 -48.83 45.31 -19.83
CA ILE A 12 -49.83 44.61 -20.71
C ILE A 12 -49.81 45.02 -22.21
N SER A 13 -49.32 44.12 -23.07
CA SER A 13 -49.95 43.53 -24.30
C SER A 13 -48.84 43.01 -25.25
N ARG A 14 -48.72 41.73 -25.64
CA ARG A 14 -49.53 40.80 -26.48
C ARG A 14 -49.45 41.02 -28.00
N SER A 15 -49.49 39.88 -28.71
CA SER A 15 -49.62 39.62 -30.17
C SER A 15 -48.28 39.60 -30.93
N SER A 16 -47.76 38.54 -31.58
CA SER A 16 -48.25 37.36 -32.35
C SER A 16 -47.85 37.48 -33.83
N SER A 17 -47.45 36.34 -34.42
CA SER A 17 -47.48 35.98 -35.88
C SER A 17 -46.68 36.88 -36.84
N SER A 18 -46.12 36.45 -37.98
CA SER A 18 -45.85 35.18 -38.63
C SER A 18 -45.14 35.52 -39.96
N ASP A 19 -44.33 34.58 -40.45
CA ASP A 19 -44.06 34.25 -41.85
C ASP A 19 -43.21 35.10 -42.82
N SER A 20 -42.45 34.31 -43.59
CA SER A 20 -42.02 34.46 -44.99
C SER A 20 -40.87 35.43 -45.28
N HIS A 21 -39.68 34.86 -45.57
CA HIS A 21 -39.12 34.63 -46.92
C HIS A 21 -38.65 35.94 -47.57
N ASP A 22 -37.33 36.11 -47.68
CA ASP A 22 -36.74 36.18 -49.01
C ASP A 22 -35.22 35.99 -49.05
N THR A 23 -34.81 35.56 -50.22
CA THR A 23 -33.57 34.89 -50.62
C THR A 23 -32.64 35.88 -51.32
N ILE A 24 -31.33 35.55 -51.43
CA ILE A 24 -30.31 35.90 -52.47
C ILE A 24 -28.92 35.80 -51.77
N SER A 25 -28.20 34.67 -51.90
CA SER A 25 -27.16 34.34 -52.91
C SER A 25 -26.04 35.38 -52.99
N SER A 26 -24.73 35.11 -52.98
CA SER A 26 -23.86 33.97 -53.34
C SER A 26 -22.45 34.35 -52.81
N SER A 27 -21.48 33.49 -52.49
CA SER A 27 -20.78 32.60 -53.44
C SER A 27 -19.64 31.82 -52.74
N ILE A 28 -19.54 30.51 -53.05
CA ILE A 28 -18.31 29.73 -53.33
C ILE A 28 -17.34 29.46 -52.14
N GLY A 29 -16.92 28.24 -51.81
CA GLY A 29 -17.00 26.97 -52.54
C GLY A 29 -16.78 25.75 -51.63
N SER A 30 -17.45 24.68 -52.01
CA SER A 30 -17.30 23.31 -51.54
C SER A 30 -16.20 22.59 -52.31
N ASP A 31 -15.51 21.63 -51.69
CA ASP A 31 -15.28 20.35 -52.37
C ASP A 31 -15.01 19.21 -51.37
N TYR A 32 -16.00 18.31 -51.31
CA TYR A 32 -15.92 16.95 -50.78
C TYR A 32 -15.86 16.02 -52.01
N ARG A 33 -14.83 15.18 -52.15
CA ARG A 33 -14.94 14.00 -53.01
C ARG A 33 -14.13 12.81 -52.50
N LYS A 34 -14.85 11.68 -52.45
CA LYS A 34 -14.37 10.30 -52.34
C LYS A 34 -13.26 9.99 -53.34
N ASN A 35 -12.31 9.12 -52.98
CA ASN A 35 -11.86 8.01 -53.83
C ASN A 35 -10.94 7.01 -53.09
N THR A 36 -11.34 5.73 -53.18
CA THR A 36 -10.58 4.45 -53.36
C THR A 36 -9.16 4.23 -52.80
N PRO A 37 -8.86 3.00 -52.31
CA PRO A 37 -7.55 2.64 -51.77
C PRO A 37 -6.50 2.45 -52.87
N VAL A 38 -5.29 2.96 -52.63
CA VAL A 38 -4.09 2.74 -53.45
C VAL A 38 -3.46 1.40 -53.06
N PRO A 39 -2.88 0.61 -53.99
CA PRO A 39 -2.30 -0.70 -53.69
C PRO A 39 -0.96 -0.56 -52.95
N LEU A 40 -0.77 -1.36 -51.90
CA LEU A 40 0.50 -1.49 -51.20
C LEU A 40 1.54 -2.17 -52.12
N GLY A 41 2.76 -1.64 -52.15
CA GLY A 41 3.88 -2.22 -52.89
C GLY A 41 4.43 -3.46 -52.19
N GLU A 42 5.06 -4.35 -52.96
CA GLU A 42 5.58 -5.65 -52.52
C GLU A 42 6.57 -5.59 -51.34
N GLU A 43 7.20 -4.44 -51.05
CA GLU A 43 8.11 -4.28 -49.91
C GLU A 43 7.39 -4.18 -48.54
N ASP A 44 6.11 -3.82 -48.50
CA ASP A 44 5.33 -3.76 -47.25
C ASP A 44 4.74 -5.13 -46.86
N LEU A 45 4.66 -6.07 -47.81
CA LEU A 45 4.19 -7.44 -47.55
C LEU A 45 5.25 -8.31 -46.88
N GLU A 46 6.54 -8.10 -47.13
CA GLU A 46 7.63 -8.80 -46.44
C GLU A 46 7.75 -8.38 -44.96
N ARG A 47 7.53 -7.10 -44.63
CA ARG A 47 7.58 -6.61 -43.24
C ARG A 47 6.40 -7.09 -42.40
N VAL A 48 5.25 -7.37 -43.02
CA VAL A 48 4.07 -7.94 -42.34
C VAL A 48 4.17 -9.47 -42.22
N ALA A 49 4.86 -10.15 -43.14
CA ALA A 49 5.12 -11.60 -43.05
C ALA A 49 6.13 -11.96 -41.95
N LEU A 50 7.15 -11.12 -41.72
CA LEU A 50 8.17 -11.37 -40.68
C LEU A 50 7.70 -11.08 -39.24
N ARG A 51 6.60 -10.33 -39.05
CA ARG A 51 5.99 -10.11 -37.72
C ARG A 51 4.99 -11.19 -37.30
N LYS A 52 4.67 -12.16 -38.17
CA LYS A 52 3.70 -13.23 -37.91
C LYS A 52 4.31 -14.60 -37.61
N SER A 53 5.64 -14.76 -37.62
CA SER A 53 6.31 -16.04 -37.34
C SER A 53 6.82 -16.23 -35.90
N GLU A 54 6.69 -15.25 -35.01
CA GLU A 54 7.13 -15.38 -33.59
C GLU A 54 6.01 -15.54 -32.56
N SER A 55 4.76 -15.67 -32.99
CA SER A 55 3.68 -16.08 -32.10
C SER A 55 2.96 -17.27 -32.70
N HIS A 56 3.34 -18.49 -32.32
CA HIS A 56 2.48 -19.68 -32.22
C HIS A 56 3.33 -20.87 -31.71
N GLY A 57 3.46 -20.97 -30.38
CA GLY A 57 3.93 -22.17 -29.67
C GLY A 57 2.75 -22.83 -28.97
N SER A 58 2.40 -24.03 -29.42
CA SER A 58 1.13 -24.74 -29.26
C SER A 58 0.69 -25.08 -27.83
N TYR A 59 -0.60 -24.84 -27.55
CA TYR A 59 -1.38 -25.58 -26.54
C TYR A 59 -1.75 -26.95 -27.09
N HIS A 60 -1.25 -28.03 -26.49
CA HIS A 60 -1.79 -29.37 -26.70
C HIS A 60 -2.37 -29.94 -25.40
N THR A 61 -3.69 -29.96 -25.35
CA THR A 61 -4.49 -30.85 -24.53
C THR A 61 -4.55 -32.23 -25.19
N SER A 62 -4.16 -33.29 -24.47
CA SER A 62 -4.60 -34.64 -24.79
C SER A 62 -4.91 -35.44 -23.52
N ASN A 63 -6.19 -35.79 -23.39
CA ASN A 63 -6.69 -36.87 -22.55
C ASN A 63 -6.02 -38.20 -22.90
N SER A 64 -5.60 -38.96 -21.90
CA SER A 64 -5.67 -40.42 -21.96
C SER A 64 -5.83 -41.02 -20.56
N MET A 65 -6.99 -41.65 -20.32
CA MET A 65 -7.17 -42.64 -19.27
C MET A 65 -6.34 -43.89 -19.60
N GLY A 66 -5.60 -44.42 -18.62
CA GLY A 66 -4.85 -45.66 -18.75
C GLY A 66 -4.53 -46.28 -17.38
N ARG A 67 -5.24 -47.36 -17.07
CA ARG A 67 -5.20 -48.21 -15.87
C ARG A 67 -3.83 -48.83 -15.51
N ARG A 68 -3.70 -49.16 -14.20
CA ARG A 68 -2.88 -50.23 -13.54
C ARG A 68 -1.37 -49.93 -13.40
N LYS A 69 -0.63 -50.36 -12.36
CA LYS A 69 -0.84 -51.30 -11.23
C LYS A 69 0.27 -51.04 -10.20
N ARG A 70 -0.03 -51.30 -8.91
CA ARG A 70 0.96 -51.56 -7.85
C ARG A 70 1.98 -52.63 -8.28
N SER A 71 3.26 -52.39 -7.98
CA SER A 71 4.23 -53.46 -7.68
C SER A 71 5.29 -52.94 -6.72
N LEU A 72 5.25 -53.47 -5.50
CA LEU A 72 6.34 -53.43 -4.52
C LEU A 72 7.42 -54.42 -4.94
N ARG A 73 8.67 -53.98 -5.09
CA ARG A 73 9.86 -54.81 -4.84
C ARG A 73 10.96 -53.97 -4.20
N LYS A 74 11.29 -54.33 -2.96
CA LYS A 74 12.58 -54.08 -2.32
C LYS A 74 13.69 -54.72 -3.16
N LEU A 75 14.78 -53.99 -3.39
CA LEU A 75 16.15 -54.49 -3.32
C LEU A 75 17.09 -53.31 -3.10
N THR A 76 17.84 -53.44 -2.02
CA THR A 76 18.96 -52.65 -1.53
C THR A 76 20.12 -52.57 -2.52
N SER A 77 20.74 -51.39 -2.67
CA SER A 77 22.19 -51.18 -2.47
C SER A 77 22.59 -49.76 -2.88
N SER A 78 23.34 -49.07 -2.01
CA SER A 78 24.46 -48.17 -2.34
C SER A 78 24.40 -47.41 -3.67
N GLY A 79 24.17 -46.09 -3.63
CA GLY A 79 24.34 -45.25 -4.82
C GLY A 79 24.01 -43.75 -4.67
N GLU A 80 23.35 -43.31 -3.60
CA GLU A 80 22.84 -41.92 -3.52
C GLU A 80 23.71 -40.93 -2.71
N SER A 81 24.93 -41.31 -2.30
CA SER A 81 25.82 -40.39 -1.57
C SER A 81 26.76 -39.57 -2.46
N GLU A 82 27.08 -40.03 -3.68
CA GLU A 82 28.13 -39.36 -4.49
C GLU A 82 27.59 -38.29 -5.45
N HIS A 83 26.32 -38.34 -5.84
CA HIS A 83 25.77 -37.35 -6.79
C HIS A 83 25.29 -36.04 -6.17
N THR A 84 25.11 -35.97 -4.85
CA THR A 84 24.72 -34.73 -4.17
C THR A 84 25.96 -33.93 -3.73
N GLU A 85 27.07 -34.59 -3.38
CA GLU A 85 28.32 -33.91 -3.01
C GLU A 85 29.03 -33.26 -4.21
N HIS A 86 28.94 -33.87 -5.40
CA HIS A 86 29.62 -33.34 -6.59
C HIS A 86 28.97 -32.10 -7.22
N SER A 87 27.69 -31.85 -6.96
CA SER A 87 27.00 -30.60 -7.36
C SER A 87 27.16 -29.46 -6.36
N LEU A 88 27.48 -29.77 -5.09
CA LEU A 88 27.70 -28.77 -4.04
C LEU A 88 29.15 -28.25 -4.01
N SER A 89 30.12 -29.00 -4.53
CA SER A 89 31.53 -28.56 -4.53
C SER A 89 31.87 -27.48 -5.56
N ARG A 90 31.03 -27.27 -6.59
CA ARG A 90 31.24 -26.23 -7.61
C ARG A 90 30.97 -24.80 -7.13
N TYR A 91 30.24 -24.62 -6.03
CA TYR A 91 29.98 -23.29 -5.45
C TYR A 91 31.04 -22.86 -4.42
N ASN A 92 31.87 -23.79 -3.93
CA ASN A 92 32.79 -23.54 -2.81
C ASN A 92 34.03 -22.71 -3.16
N THR A 93 34.34 -22.53 -4.45
CA THR A 93 35.64 -21.99 -4.89
C THR A 93 35.56 -20.50 -5.24
N THR A 94 34.51 -20.05 -5.93
CA THR A 94 34.44 -18.71 -6.57
C THR A 94 34.59 -17.50 -5.62
N TYR A 95 34.26 -17.65 -4.34
CA TYR A 95 34.23 -16.53 -3.37
C TYR A 95 35.38 -16.53 -2.34
N SER A 96 36.37 -17.42 -2.48
CA SER A 96 37.53 -17.44 -1.59
C SER A 96 38.50 -16.29 -1.93
N VAL A 97 39.18 -15.72 -0.92
CA VAL A 97 40.14 -14.60 -1.12
C VAL A 97 41.19 -14.96 -2.16
N LYS A 98 41.67 -16.21 -2.14
CA LYS A 98 42.70 -16.72 -3.04
C LYS A 98 42.20 -16.88 -4.49
N GLU A 99 40.91 -17.09 -4.69
CA GLU A 99 40.33 -17.20 -6.03
C GLU A 99 40.01 -15.83 -6.62
N ILE A 100 39.48 -14.93 -5.80
CA ILE A 100 39.17 -13.56 -6.17
C ILE A 100 40.44 -12.77 -6.51
N TYR A 101 41.47 -12.86 -5.67
CA TYR A 101 42.68 -12.03 -5.78
C TYR A 101 43.94 -12.81 -6.19
N GLY A 102 43.86 -14.14 -6.35
CA GLY A 102 45.02 -14.96 -6.70
C GLY A 102 46.08 -14.96 -5.58
N ASN A 103 47.32 -14.66 -5.95
CA ASN A 103 48.48 -14.61 -5.05
C ASN A 103 48.90 -13.16 -4.70
N LYS A 104 48.00 -12.17 -4.80
CA LYS A 104 48.28 -10.79 -4.39
C LYS A 104 48.63 -10.71 -2.90
N SER A 105 49.46 -9.74 -2.53
CA SER A 105 49.78 -9.47 -1.13
C SER A 105 48.60 -8.85 -0.38
N GLU A 106 48.53 -9.01 0.94
CA GLU A 106 47.43 -8.44 1.76
C GLU A 106 47.27 -6.93 1.58
N GLN A 107 48.36 -6.19 1.38
CA GLN A 107 48.32 -4.74 1.15
C GLN A 107 47.72 -4.37 -0.20
N GLU A 108 48.00 -5.16 -1.24
CA GLU A 108 47.41 -4.97 -2.57
C GLU A 108 45.91 -5.29 -2.59
N ILE A 109 45.51 -6.34 -1.86
CA ILE A 109 44.10 -6.72 -1.69
C ILE A 109 43.33 -5.60 -0.98
N GLU A 110 43.86 -5.05 0.12
CA GLU A 110 43.19 -3.98 0.85
C GLU A 110 43.10 -2.68 0.05
N LEU A 111 44.13 -2.39 -0.77
CA LEU A 111 44.10 -1.27 -1.71
C LEU A 111 43.02 -1.45 -2.78
N GLU A 112 42.87 -2.66 -3.32
CA GLU A 112 41.85 -2.98 -4.32
C GLU A 112 40.44 -2.88 -3.72
N ARG A 113 40.20 -3.46 -2.54
CA ARG A 113 38.95 -3.30 -1.78
C ARG A 113 38.59 -1.84 -1.53
N THR A 114 39.57 -1.03 -1.17
CA THR A 114 39.35 0.41 -0.95
C THR A 114 38.99 1.11 -2.26
N LYS A 115 39.64 0.74 -3.38
CA LYS A 115 39.34 1.28 -4.71
C LYS A 115 37.94 0.88 -5.18
N THR A 116 37.60 -0.41 -5.16
CA THR A 116 36.28 -0.92 -5.63
C THR A 116 35.15 -0.28 -4.81
N ARG A 117 35.29 -0.26 -3.48
CA ARG A 117 34.35 0.42 -2.58
C ARG A 117 34.21 1.91 -2.88
N ASN A 118 35.31 2.62 -3.10
CA ASN A 118 35.26 4.05 -3.42
C ASN A 118 34.65 4.31 -4.80
N THR A 119 34.89 3.44 -5.78
CA THR A 119 34.24 3.49 -7.10
C THR A 119 32.73 3.32 -6.96
N ILE A 120 32.27 2.28 -6.26
CA ILE A 120 30.84 2.03 -6.01
C ILE A 120 30.24 3.23 -5.28
N LEU A 121 30.84 3.68 -4.18
CA LEU A 121 30.32 4.83 -3.45
C LEU A 121 30.25 6.08 -4.34
N THR A 122 31.28 6.34 -5.16
CA THR A 122 31.29 7.51 -6.05
C THR A 122 30.22 7.41 -7.13
N GLU A 123 30.01 6.24 -7.72
CA GLU A 123 28.93 5.99 -8.68
C GLU A 123 27.56 6.21 -8.03
N LEU A 124 27.35 5.67 -6.83
CA LEU A 124 26.13 5.89 -6.05
C LEU A 124 25.93 7.37 -5.70
N SER A 125 27.01 8.09 -5.37
CA SER A 125 26.98 9.56 -5.17
C SER A 125 26.52 10.26 -6.42
N HIS A 126 27.11 9.91 -7.57
CA HIS A 126 26.81 10.53 -8.84
C HIS A 126 25.36 10.28 -9.24
N ARG A 127 24.83 9.07 -9.00
CA ARG A 127 23.42 8.76 -9.23
C ARG A 127 22.50 9.55 -8.32
N VAL A 128 22.82 9.65 -7.02
CA VAL A 128 22.07 10.50 -6.10
C VAL A 128 22.10 11.97 -6.55
N ASP A 129 23.26 12.48 -6.98
CA ASP A 129 23.40 13.86 -7.48
C ASP A 129 22.64 14.08 -8.80
N THR A 130 22.72 13.14 -9.75
CA THR A 130 21.98 13.16 -11.03
C THR A 130 20.47 13.12 -10.79
N GLU A 131 20.02 12.25 -9.89
CA GLU A 131 18.62 12.16 -9.49
C GLU A 131 18.16 13.46 -8.79
N ASN A 132 19.03 14.10 -8.02
CA ASN A 132 18.75 15.40 -7.41
C ASN A 132 18.62 16.52 -8.47
N GLU A 133 19.46 16.51 -9.49
CA GLU A 133 19.40 17.46 -10.62
C GLU A 133 18.12 17.28 -11.43
N LEU A 134 17.78 16.04 -11.78
CA LEU A 134 16.51 15.68 -12.45
C LEU A 134 15.29 16.17 -11.66
N ASN A 135 15.33 16.05 -10.33
CA ASN A 135 14.23 16.42 -9.44
C ASN A 135 14.16 17.93 -9.12
N ASN A 136 15.25 18.69 -9.26
CA ASN A 136 15.25 20.12 -8.90
C ASN A 136 14.54 21.02 -9.93
N GLY A 137 14.26 20.51 -11.13
CA GLY A 137 13.39 21.18 -12.12
C GLY A 137 14.03 22.33 -12.89
N ASP A 138 15.34 22.55 -12.73
CA ASP A 138 16.12 23.51 -13.55
C ASP A 138 16.59 22.89 -14.89
N VAL A 139 16.19 21.64 -15.16
CA VAL A 139 16.55 20.87 -16.35
C VAL A 139 15.36 20.84 -17.30
N SER A 140 15.59 21.19 -18.58
CA SER A 140 14.55 21.22 -19.62
C SER A 140 13.90 19.84 -19.83
N ASP A 141 12.66 19.77 -20.31
CA ASP A 141 11.98 18.48 -20.52
C ASP A 141 12.68 17.61 -21.59
N GLU A 142 13.40 18.24 -22.54
CA GLU A 142 14.29 17.56 -23.50
C GLU A 142 15.54 16.98 -22.83
N GLU A 143 16.18 17.72 -21.91
CA GLU A 143 17.31 17.18 -21.14
C GLU A 143 16.87 16.07 -20.17
N LYS A 144 15.70 16.19 -19.53
CA LYS A 144 15.12 15.09 -18.73
C LYS A 144 14.87 13.86 -19.58
N GLN A 145 14.29 14.02 -20.77
CA GLN A 145 14.13 12.89 -21.69
C GLN A 145 15.49 12.32 -22.11
N SER A 146 16.50 13.13 -22.38
CA SER A 146 17.84 12.66 -22.74
C SER A 146 18.56 11.91 -21.60
N LEU A 147 18.35 12.33 -20.35
CA LEU A 147 18.91 11.70 -19.14
C LEU A 147 18.14 10.43 -18.77
N VAL A 148 16.80 10.46 -18.84
CA VAL A 148 15.93 9.29 -18.64
C VAL A 148 16.11 8.25 -19.75
N GLN A 149 16.39 8.67 -20.98
CA GLN A 149 16.63 7.79 -22.13
C GLN A 149 18.07 7.27 -22.19
N ARG A 150 19.05 8.02 -21.65
CA ARG A 150 20.38 7.47 -21.34
C ARG A 150 20.34 6.36 -20.31
N ASP A 151 19.33 6.40 -19.44
CA ASP A 151 19.21 5.55 -18.27
C ASP A 151 17.78 4.98 -18.11
N GLU A 152 17.23 4.43 -19.20
CA GLU A 152 15.94 3.69 -19.20
C GLU A 152 15.95 2.47 -18.24
N ARG A 153 17.12 2.13 -17.69
CA ARG A 153 17.41 0.98 -16.85
C ARG A 153 17.54 1.32 -15.35
N LEU A 154 17.31 2.57 -14.96
CA LEU A 154 17.81 3.08 -13.67
C LEU A 154 17.04 2.64 -12.42
N TYR A 155 15.88 1.98 -12.52
CA TYR A 155 15.07 1.72 -11.33
C TYR A 155 14.26 0.40 -11.40
N GLU A 156 14.47 -0.48 -10.41
CA GLU A 156 13.33 -1.19 -9.84
C GLU A 156 12.59 -0.20 -8.92
N ASP A 157 11.26 -0.18 -9.03
CA ASP A 157 10.34 0.60 -8.20
C ASP A 157 10.33 0.01 -6.77
N VAL A 158 11.42 0.22 -6.02
CA VAL A 158 11.63 -0.29 -4.66
C VAL A 158 11.49 0.86 -3.66
N ASP A 159 10.59 0.68 -2.68
CA ASP A 159 10.30 1.64 -1.61
C ASP A 159 11.55 2.00 -0.78
N ASP A 160 11.69 3.28 -0.43
CA ASP A 160 12.55 3.85 0.64
C ASP A 160 13.99 3.29 0.77
N VAL A 161 14.59 2.72 -0.29
CA VAL A 161 16.02 2.40 -0.30
C VAL A 161 16.79 3.70 -0.50
N PRO A 162 17.73 4.08 0.39
CA PRO A 162 18.51 5.32 0.26
C PRO A 162 19.43 5.35 -0.97
N ILE A 163 19.47 4.27 -1.76
CA ILE A 163 20.42 4.07 -2.84
C ILE A 163 19.69 3.46 -4.05
N PRO A 164 19.70 4.12 -5.21
CA PRO A 164 19.19 3.53 -6.45
C PRO A 164 20.17 2.47 -6.95
N THR A 165 19.88 1.20 -6.66
CA THR A 165 20.68 0.06 -7.11
C THR A 165 19.84 -0.87 -7.96
N ARG A 166 20.37 -1.22 -9.15
CA ARG A 166 19.70 -2.15 -10.05
C ARG A 166 19.88 -3.58 -9.55
N ASP A 167 18.82 -4.39 -9.61
CA ASP A 167 18.83 -5.82 -9.25
C ASP A 167 19.51 -6.10 -7.91
N ASN A 168 19.25 -5.24 -6.92
CA ASN A 168 19.84 -5.33 -5.58
C ASN A 168 21.39 -5.28 -5.56
N GLY A 169 22.01 -4.63 -6.55
CA GLY A 169 23.46 -4.41 -6.64
C GLY A 169 24.20 -5.34 -7.60
N ALA A 170 23.50 -6.17 -8.39
CA ALA A 170 24.14 -7.09 -9.34
C ALA A 170 25.02 -6.37 -10.38
N GLU A 171 24.72 -5.11 -10.72
CA GLU A 171 25.55 -4.31 -11.64
C GLU A 171 26.96 -4.02 -11.14
N PHE A 172 27.20 -4.14 -9.83
CA PHE A 172 28.49 -3.84 -9.22
C PHE A 172 29.35 -5.09 -8.96
N THR A 173 28.86 -6.29 -9.26
CA THR A 173 29.62 -7.54 -9.03
C THR A 173 30.86 -7.64 -9.91
N ASP A 174 30.85 -7.02 -11.10
CA ASP A 174 32.02 -6.93 -11.98
C ASP A 174 33.09 -5.96 -11.45
N ILE A 175 32.67 -4.98 -10.63
CA ILE A 175 33.54 -3.96 -10.05
C ILE A 175 34.10 -4.45 -8.72
N ASP A 176 33.25 -5.00 -7.86
CA ASP A 176 33.61 -5.55 -6.56
C ASP A 176 33.32 -7.06 -6.54
N PRO A 177 34.35 -7.90 -6.73
CA PRO A 177 34.18 -9.35 -6.72
C PRO A 177 33.86 -9.93 -5.34
N GLU A 178 33.96 -9.14 -4.26
CA GLU A 178 33.50 -9.53 -2.91
C GLU A 178 32.03 -9.13 -2.65
N LEU A 179 31.38 -8.47 -3.60
CA LEU A 179 29.98 -8.09 -3.51
C LEU A 179 29.06 -9.30 -3.77
N VAL A 180 28.16 -9.57 -2.83
CA VAL A 180 27.18 -10.64 -2.93
C VAL A 180 25.85 -10.08 -3.44
N ALA A 181 25.45 -10.52 -4.63
CA ALA A 181 24.16 -10.23 -5.26
C ALA A 181 23.41 -11.52 -5.64
N TRP A 182 22.28 -11.40 -6.35
CA TRP A 182 21.55 -12.53 -6.94
C TRP A 182 22.37 -13.18 -8.07
N ASP A 183 22.21 -14.49 -8.27
CA ASP A 183 23.01 -15.23 -9.29
C ASP A 183 22.45 -15.07 -10.73
N GLY A 184 21.54 -14.11 -10.94
CA GLY A 184 20.87 -13.79 -12.20
C GLY A 184 19.39 -13.45 -12.01
N ASP A 185 18.74 -13.01 -13.09
CA ASP A 185 17.34 -12.55 -13.06
C ASP A 185 16.35 -13.65 -12.66
N ASP A 186 16.68 -14.92 -12.92
CA ASP A 186 15.86 -16.10 -12.62
C ASP A 186 16.27 -16.83 -11.32
N ASP A 187 17.04 -16.20 -10.43
CA ASP A 187 17.50 -16.82 -9.17
C ASP A 187 16.29 -17.31 -8.34
N PRO A 188 16.16 -18.62 -8.04
CA PRO A 188 15.02 -19.18 -7.33
C PRO A 188 14.94 -18.72 -5.85
N ALA A 189 16.04 -18.18 -5.30
CA ALA A 189 16.04 -17.59 -3.97
C ALA A 189 15.35 -16.22 -3.92
N GLN A 190 15.22 -15.53 -5.06
CA GLN A 190 14.51 -14.27 -5.17
C GLN A 190 12.98 -14.49 -5.06
N PRO A 191 12.29 -13.78 -4.16
CA PRO A 191 10.85 -13.97 -3.95
C PRO A 191 9.98 -13.71 -5.18
N ARG A 192 10.41 -12.82 -6.07
CA ARG A 192 9.76 -12.56 -7.36
C ARG A 192 9.78 -13.75 -8.31
N ASN A 193 10.72 -14.69 -8.15
CA ASN A 193 10.83 -15.87 -9.01
C ASN A 193 10.10 -17.10 -8.44
N TRP A 194 9.42 -16.97 -7.30
CA TRP A 194 8.69 -18.09 -6.71
C TRP A 194 7.48 -18.52 -7.55
N PRO A 195 7.10 -19.81 -7.52
CA PRO A 195 5.89 -20.28 -8.16
C PRO A 195 4.66 -19.49 -7.69
N VAL A 196 3.73 -19.20 -8.60
CA VAL A 196 2.51 -18.42 -8.31
C VAL A 196 1.71 -19.00 -7.15
N SER A 197 1.67 -20.33 -6.99
CA SER A 197 1.01 -20.98 -5.84
C SER A 197 1.64 -20.60 -4.51
N GLN A 198 2.98 -20.52 -4.46
CA GLN A 198 3.72 -20.05 -3.28
C GLN A 198 3.46 -18.56 -3.06
N LYS A 199 3.45 -17.73 -4.12
CA LYS A 199 3.13 -16.31 -3.99
C LYS A 199 1.72 -16.07 -3.42
N CYS A 200 0.73 -16.80 -3.94
CA CYS A 200 -0.65 -16.77 -3.44
C CYS A 200 -0.73 -17.23 -1.98
N TRP A 201 0.01 -18.29 -1.60
CA TRP A 201 0.04 -18.79 -0.22
C TRP A 201 0.63 -17.76 0.76
N GLN A 202 1.75 -17.12 0.41
CA GLN A 202 2.33 -16.06 1.25
C GLN A 202 1.38 -14.85 1.35
N THR A 203 0.74 -14.46 0.23
CA THR A 203 -0.26 -13.39 0.20
C THR A 203 -1.45 -13.71 1.11
N PHE A 204 -1.93 -14.96 1.11
CA PHE A 204 -3.00 -15.42 1.99
C PHE A 204 -2.62 -15.31 3.48
N ILE A 205 -1.41 -15.74 3.86
CA ILE A 205 -0.94 -15.63 5.25
C ILE A 205 -0.90 -14.16 5.69
N VAL A 206 -0.34 -13.27 4.87
CA VAL A 206 -0.25 -11.83 5.15
C VAL A 206 -1.64 -11.19 5.25
N SER A 207 -2.58 -11.65 4.43
CA SER A 207 -3.99 -11.23 4.50
C SER A 207 -4.66 -11.69 5.80
N MET A 208 -4.39 -12.92 6.27
CA MET A 208 -4.87 -13.42 7.57
C MET A 208 -4.25 -12.65 8.74
N TYR A 209 -2.96 -12.32 8.67
CA TYR A 209 -2.30 -11.48 9.68
C TYR A 209 -2.95 -10.10 9.76
N THR A 210 -3.37 -9.57 8.61
CA THR A 210 -4.00 -8.27 8.50
C THR A 210 -5.45 -8.30 8.94
N LEU A 211 -6.17 -9.40 8.70
CA LEU A 211 -7.56 -9.62 9.14
C LEU A 211 -7.69 -9.54 10.68
N ILE A 212 -6.75 -10.13 11.42
CA ILE A 212 -6.79 -10.21 12.89
C ILE A 212 -6.85 -8.82 13.56
N SER A 213 -6.12 -7.83 13.04
CA SER A 213 -6.04 -6.52 13.70
C SER A 213 -7.39 -5.80 13.68
N PRO A 214 -8.05 -5.60 12.53
CA PRO A 214 -9.39 -5.02 12.50
C PRO A 214 -10.44 -5.86 13.22
N MET A 215 -10.35 -7.21 13.16
CA MET A 215 -11.21 -8.07 13.97
C MET A 215 -11.09 -7.78 15.47
N SER A 216 -9.86 -7.69 16.00
CA SER A 216 -9.65 -7.41 17.43
C SER A 216 -10.19 -6.03 17.86
N SER A 217 -10.20 -5.07 16.92
CA SER A 217 -10.69 -3.71 17.21
C SER A 217 -12.20 -3.70 17.45
N SER A 218 -12.96 -4.39 16.60
CA SER A 218 -14.43 -4.39 16.61
C SER A 218 -15.04 -5.40 17.57
N VAL A 219 -14.26 -6.40 18.03
CA VAL A 219 -14.76 -7.55 18.81
C VAL A 219 -15.52 -7.13 20.07
N CYS A 220 -15.08 -6.02 20.68
CA CYS A 220 -15.59 -5.48 21.93
C CYS A 220 -16.96 -4.80 21.77
N SER A 221 -17.36 -4.42 20.55
CA SER A 221 -18.57 -3.62 20.33
C SER A 221 -19.84 -4.30 20.85
N PRO A 222 -20.21 -5.54 20.43
CA PRO A 222 -21.39 -6.22 20.98
C PRO A 222 -21.28 -6.57 22.47
N ALA A 223 -20.07 -6.65 23.01
CA ALA A 223 -19.83 -6.99 24.41
C ALA A 223 -19.90 -5.76 25.34
N MET A 224 -19.89 -4.54 24.78
CA MET A 224 -19.64 -3.31 25.53
C MET A 224 -20.73 -3.04 26.58
N GLY A 225 -21.99 -3.40 26.31
CA GLY A 225 -23.07 -3.29 27.28
C GLY A 225 -22.79 -4.12 28.55
N LYS A 226 -22.47 -5.41 28.39
CA LYS A 226 -22.15 -6.31 29.51
C LYS A 226 -20.86 -5.92 30.23
N ILE A 227 -19.83 -5.48 29.50
CA ILE A 227 -18.58 -4.98 30.10
C ILE A 227 -18.84 -3.73 30.95
N SER A 228 -19.71 -2.84 30.46
CA SER A 228 -20.04 -1.60 31.17
C SER A 228 -20.79 -1.88 32.47
N GLU A 229 -21.66 -2.88 32.47
CA GLU A 229 -22.33 -3.35 33.68
C GLU A 229 -21.34 -3.96 34.69
N ASP A 230 -20.48 -4.88 34.23
CA ASP A 230 -19.49 -5.58 35.08
C ASP A 230 -18.44 -4.64 35.67
N PHE A 231 -18.03 -3.59 34.93
CA PHE A 231 -17.02 -2.62 35.36
C PHE A 231 -17.60 -1.30 35.92
N GLY A 232 -18.91 -1.13 35.95
CA GLY A 232 -19.55 0.10 36.41
C GLY A 232 -19.27 1.34 35.54
N ILE A 233 -19.20 1.16 34.21
CA ILE A 233 -18.95 2.25 33.26
C ILE A 233 -20.25 2.96 32.89
N HIS A 234 -20.49 4.12 33.50
CA HIS A 234 -21.65 4.96 33.18
C HIS A 234 -21.42 5.94 32.02
N SER A 235 -20.16 6.27 31.72
CA SER A 235 -19.82 7.22 30.65
C SER A 235 -19.73 6.51 29.30
N THR A 236 -20.56 6.93 28.36
CA THR A 236 -20.55 6.40 26.99
C THR A 236 -19.31 6.81 26.19
N VAL A 237 -18.68 7.93 26.58
CA VAL A 237 -17.35 8.31 26.08
C VAL A 237 -16.31 7.27 26.48
N LEU A 238 -16.37 6.76 27.72
CA LEU A 238 -15.43 5.74 28.19
C LEU A 238 -15.68 4.37 27.53
N GLN A 239 -16.93 4.04 27.21
CA GLN A 239 -17.29 2.86 26.41
C GLN A 239 -16.70 2.96 24.99
N SER A 240 -16.96 4.08 24.31
CA SER A 240 -16.43 4.36 22.96
C SER A 240 -14.91 4.34 22.94
N PHE A 241 -14.27 4.96 23.94
CA PHE A 241 -12.82 4.93 24.13
C PHE A 241 -12.29 3.50 24.30
N SER A 242 -12.95 2.66 25.10
CA SER A 242 -12.54 1.26 25.31
C SER A 242 -12.56 0.45 24.01
N VAL A 243 -13.53 0.71 23.13
CA VAL A 243 -13.59 0.07 21.81
C VAL A 243 -12.49 0.64 20.89
N SER A 244 -12.37 1.96 20.79
CA SER A 244 -11.56 2.64 19.76
C SER A 244 -10.08 2.83 20.11
N ILE A 245 -9.66 2.68 21.38
CA ILE A 245 -8.26 2.89 21.84
C ILE A 245 -7.23 2.06 21.07
N MET A 246 -7.63 0.89 20.57
CA MET A 246 -6.75 0.04 19.77
C MET A 246 -6.38 0.69 18.43
N VAL A 247 -7.29 1.50 17.87
CA VAL A 247 -7.08 2.26 16.63
C VAL A 247 -6.09 3.40 16.88
N LEU A 248 -6.10 4.01 18.07
CA LEU A 248 -5.09 5.02 18.45
C LEU A 248 -3.68 4.42 18.43
N ALA A 249 -3.52 3.18 18.90
CA ALA A 249 -2.23 2.49 18.84
C ALA A 249 -1.76 2.29 17.39
N TRP A 250 -2.66 2.12 16.41
CA TRP A 250 -2.30 2.06 14.99
C TRP A 250 -1.82 3.39 14.41
N ALA A 251 -2.12 4.52 15.05
CA ALA A 251 -1.52 5.80 14.67
C ALA A 251 -0.05 5.87 15.11
N LEU A 252 0.30 5.25 16.24
CA LEU A 252 1.65 5.33 16.81
C LEU A 252 2.57 4.21 16.31
N GLY A 253 2.00 3.03 16.04
CA GLY A 253 2.74 1.84 15.66
C GLY A 253 3.59 1.94 14.37
N PRO A 254 3.12 2.55 13.26
CA PRO A 254 3.91 2.69 12.03
C PRO A 254 5.26 3.36 12.25
N ILE A 255 5.34 4.29 13.20
CA ILE A 255 6.55 5.04 13.55
C ILE A 255 7.68 4.06 13.91
N PHE A 256 7.38 3.02 14.68
CA PHE A 256 8.39 2.04 15.12
C PHE A 256 8.52 0.86 14.17
N ILE A 257 7.40 0.38 13.63
CA ILE A 257 7.35 -0.88 12.90
C ILE A 257 7.94 -0.77 11.48
N ALA A 258 7.69 0.32 10.76
CA ALA A 258 8.18 0.45 9.39
C ALA A 258 9.73 0.38 9.32
N PRO A 259 10.49 1.17 10.10
CA PRO A 259 11.95 1.09 10.08
C PRO A 259 12.51 -0.26 10.53
N LEU A 260 11.81 -0.95 11.45
CA LEU A 260 12.20 -2.29 11.88
C LEU A 260 12.02 -3.32 10.76
N SER A 261 10.96 -3.21 9.96
CA SER A 261 10.67 -4.15 8.87
C SER A 261 11.63 -4.02 7.68
N GLU A 262 12.17 -2.81 7.47
CA GLU A 262 13.13 -2.48 6.41
C GLU A 262 14.59 -2.66 6.85
N SER A 263 14.82 -3.08 8.10
CA SER A 263 16.15 -3.43 8.58
C SER A 263 16.60 -4.75 7.97
N ASP A 264 17.75 -4.74 7.29
CA ASP A 264 18.41 -5.93 6.72
C ASP A 264 18.65 -7.04 7.77
N LYS A 265 18.80 -6.66 9.05
CA LYS A 265 18.95 -7.59 10.17
C LYS A 265 17.64 -8.24 10.60
N ILE A 266 16.51 -7.56 10.48
CA ILE A 266 15.21 -7.99 11.05
C ILE A 266 14.27 -8.51 9.95
N GLY A 267 14.09 -7.77 8.86
CA GLY A 267 13.23 -8.12 7.72
C GLY A 267 11.74 -8.20 8.05
N ARG A 268 10.93 -8.57 7.06
CA ARG A 268 9.47 -8.57 7.15
C ARG A 268 8.94 -9.75 7.95
N ARG A 269 9.51 -10.94 7.80
CA ARG A 269 9.06 -12.16 8.51
C ARG A 269 9.13 -12.01 10.02
N THR A 270 10.25 -11.55 10.55
CA THR A 270 10.42 -11.42 12.00
C THR A 270 9.45 -10.39 12.58
N VAL A 271 9.31 -9.22 11.93
CA VAL A 271 8.38 -8.17 12.39
C VAL A 271 6.94 -8.67 12.39
N LEU A 272 6.48 -9.27 11.29
CA LEU A 272 5.12 -9.79 11.17
C LEU A 272 4.84 -10.90 12.20
N ASN A 273 5.75 -11.86 12.38
CA ASN A 273 5.58 -12.94 13.35
C ASN A 273 5.58 -12.44 14.80
N VAL A 274 6.50 -11.55 15.18
CA VAL A 274 6.52 -10.98 16.54
C VAL A 274 5.23 -10.19 16.80
N SER A 275 4.79 -9.41 15.82
CA SER A 275 3.59 -8.58 15.94
C SER A 275 2.31 -9.40 16.16
N ILE A 276 2.15 -10.53 15.45
CA ILE A 276 0.95 -11.39 15.57
C ILE A 276 0.92 -12.10 16.93
N TRP A 277 2.09 -12.46 17.48
CA TRP A 277 2.19 -13.01 18.84
C TRP A 277 1.92 -11.97 19.92
N ILE A 278 2.34 -10.71 19.74
CA ILE A 278 2.01 -9.61 20.65
C ILE A 278 0.50 -9.42 20.73
N ILE A 279 -0.19 -9.30 19.59
CA ILE A 279 -1.66 -9.18 19.58
C ILE A 279 -2.34 -10.43 20.13
N PHE A 280 -1.77 -11.63 19.98
CA PHE A 280 -2.28 -12.86 20.62
C PHE A 280 -2.26 -12.76 22.13
N ILE A 281 -1.10 -12.42 22.71
CA ILE A 281 -0.94 -12.29 24.17
C ILE A 281 -1.91 -11.25 24.71
N PHE A 282 -1.99 -10.08 24.07
CA PHE A 282 -2.85 -8.99 24.54
C PHE A 282 -4.34 -9.25 24.35
N ASN A 283 -4.75 -9.92 23.27
CA ASN A 283 -6.13 -10.40 23.12
C ASN A 283 -6.47 -11.41 24.23
N LEU A 284 -5.56 -12.33 24.56
CA LEU A 284 -5.78 -13.31 25.62
C LEU A 284 -5.93 -12.64 26.99
N VAL A 285 -5.05 -11.71 27.36
CA VAL A 285 -5.13 -11.03 28.66
C VAL A 285 -6.31 -10.06 28.78
N CYS A 286 -6.89 -9.58 27.67
CA CYS A 286 -8.15 -8.81 27.71
C CYS A 286 -9.29 -9.61 28.35
N GLY A 287 -9.36 -10.93 28.09
CA GLY A 287 -10.36 -11.81 28.71
C GLY A 287 -10.20 -11.97 30.22
N PHE A 288 -9.03 -11.64 30.77
CA PHE A 288 -8.73 -11.66 32.21
C PHE A 288 -8.78 -10.27 32.86
N SER A 289 -9.16 -9.24 32.12
CA SER A 289 -9.26 -7.87 32.66
C SER A 289 -10.33 -7.79 33.76
N LYS A 290 -10.02 -7.02 34.82
CA LYS A 290 -10.88 -6.85 36.00
C LYS A 290 -11.43 -5.43 36.14
N ASN A 291 -10.92 -4.49 35.34
CA ASN A 291 -11.37 -3.11 35.33
C ASN A 291 -11.11 -2.47 33.96
N THR A 292 -11.71 -1.30 33.75
CA THR A 292 -11.62 -0.55 32.49
C THR A 292 -10.19 -0.17 32.13
N ALA A 293 -9.37 0.22 33.11
CA ALA A 293 -7.98 0.61 32.85
C ALA A 293 -7.14 -0.55 32.31
N GLN A 294 -7.24 -1.74 32.92
CA GLN A 294 -6.58 -2.95 32.45
C GLN A 294 -7.03 -3.31 31.04
N LEU A 295 -8.35 -3.29 30.77
CA LEU A 295 -8.89 -3.58 29.44
C LEU A 295 -8.33 -2.59 28.41
N CYS A 296 -8.36 -1.29 28.69
CA CYS A 296 -7.82 -0.26 27.79
C CYS A 296 -6.32 -0.42 27.53
N VAL A 297 -5.51 -0.66 28.57
CA VAL A 297 -4.06 -0.86 28.43
C VAL A 297 -3.76 -2.10 27.59
N PHE A 298 -4.41 -3.22 27.87
CA PHE A 298 -4.20 -4.45 27.09
C PHE A 298 -4.64 -4.27 25.64
N ARG A 299 -5.77 -3.62 25.39
CA ARG A 299 -6.23 -3.29 24.03
C ARG A 299 -5.26 -2.36 23.32
N PHE A 300 -4.74 -1.33 23.97
CA PHE A 300 -3.75 -0.42 23.38
C PHE A 300 -2.47 -1.17 22.99
N LEU A 301 -1.92 -1.99 23.88
CA LEU A 301 -0.72 -2.78 23.61
C LEU A 301 -0.95 -3.85 22.51
N GLY A 302 -2.13 -4.48 22.50
CA GLY A 302 -2.54 -5.36 21.39
C GLY A 302 -2.66 -4.62 20.06
N GLY A 303 -3.12 -3.37 20.09
CA GLY A 303 -3.16 -2.49 18.93
C GLY A 303 -1.77 -2.17 18.38
N LEU A 304 -0.77 -1.93 19.24
CA LEU A 304 0.61 -1.73 18.80
C LEU A 304 1.14 -2.95 18.03
N GLY A 305 0.82 -4.17 18.48
CA GLY A 305 1.09 -5.38 17.71
C GLY A 305 0.30 -5.44 16.39
N GLY A 306 -0.99 -5.10 16.43
CA GLY A 306 -1.87 -5.15 15.26
C GLY A 306 -1.55 -4.18 14.12
N CYS A 307 -0.73 -3.14 14.34
CA CYS A 307 -0.41 -2.19 13.29
C CYS A 307 0.55 -2.76 12.22
N ALA A 308 1.34 -3.78 12.57
CA ALA A 308 2.45 -4.21 11.73
C ALA A 308 2.00 -4.82 10.41
N SER A 309 1.01 -5.71 10.45
CA SER A 309 0.46 -6.35 9.25
C SER A 309 -0.23 -5.36 8.31
N LEU A 310 -0.83 -4.29 8.85
CA LEU A 310 -1.44 -3.22 8.07
C LEU A 310 -0.42 -2.36 7.32
N ASN A 311 0.79 -2.18 7.87
CA ASN A 311 1.82 -1.32 7.28
C ASN A 311 2.81 -2.11 6.41
N VAL A 312 3.24 -3.27 6.88
CA VAL A 312 4.27 -4.11 6.23
C VAL A 312 3.64 -4.99 5.14
N GLY A 313 2.32 -5.21 5.18
CA GLY A 313 1.62 -6.08 4.22
C GLY A 313 1.77 -5.61 2.78
N ALA A 314 1.57 -4.32 2.50
CA ALA A 314 1.74 -3.78 1.14
C ALA A 314 3.17 -3.97 0.62
N GLY A 315 4.18 -3.62 1.42
CA GLY A 315 5.57 -3.86 1.03
C GLY A 315 5.90 -5.35 0.85
N THR A 316 5.32 -6.24 1.64
CA THR A 316 5.47 -7.70 1.47
C THR A 316 4.95 -8.16 0.10
N LEU A 317 3.84 -7.59 -0.38
CA LEU A 317 3.30 -7.89 -1.70
C LEU A 317 4.15 -7.27 -2.81
N ALA A 318 4.74 -6.09 -2.60
CA ALA A 318 5.65 -5.45 -3.55
C ALA A 318 6.97 -6.22 -3.74
N ASP A 319 7.45 -6.89 -2.68
CA ASP A 319 8.61 -7.77 -2.74
C ASP A 319 8.33 -9.08 -3.52
N LEU A 320 7.06 -9.49 -3.62
CA LEU A 320 6.64 -10.81 -4.12
C LEU A 320 6.08 -10.78 -5.55
N TRP A 321 5.34 -9.71 -5.89
CA TRP A 321 4.60 -9.60 -7.14
C TRP A 321 5.15 -8.49 -8.04
N ASP A 322 5.28 -8.81 -9.32
CA ASP A 322 5.69 -7.84 -10.34
C ASP A 322 4.57 -6.82 -10.62
N ASN A 323 4.93 -5.70 -11.23
CA ASN A 323 4.06 -4.52 -11.36
C ASN A 323 2.66 -4.81 -11.95
N LYS A 324 2.55 -5.70 -12.94
CA LYS A 324 1.26 -6.06 -13.58
C LYS A 324 0.35 -6.88 -12.65
N PRO A 325 0.74 -8.07 -12.14
CA PRO A 325 -0.12 -8.86 -11.24
C PRO A 325 -0.27 -8.27 -9.84
N ARG A 326 0.61 -7.36 -9.41
CA ARG A 326 0.60 -6.73 -8.07
C ARG A 326 -0.74 -6.10 -7.71
N GLN A 327 -1.42 -5.44 -8.67
CA GLN A 327 -2.70 -4.78 -8.38
C GLN A 327 -3.79 -5.77 -7.95
N PHE A 328 -3.88 -6.93 -8.61
CA PHE A 328 -4.84 -7.97 -8.26
C PHE A 328 -4.51 -8.59 -6.89
N ALA A 329 -3.22 -8.83 -6.63
CA ALA A 329 -2.77 -9.32 -5.32
C ALA A 329 -3.10 -8.33 -4.18
N MET A 330 -2.90 -7.03 -4.42
CA MET A 330 -3.26 -5.97 -3.47
C MET A 330 -4.77 -5.91 -3.22
N ALA A 331 -5.58 -6.06 -4.27
CA ALA A 331 -7.03 -6.13 -4.12
C ALA A 331 -7.46 -7.34 -3.28
N ALA A 332 -6.91 -8.53 -3.54
CA ALA A 332 -7.17 -9.72 -2.73
C ALA A 332 -6.74 -9.55 -1.27
N TYR A 333 -5.57 -8.95 -1.04
CA TYR A 333 -5.08 -8.61 0.29
C TYR A 333 -6.00 -7.64 1.04
N SER A 334 -6.54 -6.63 0.34
CA SER A 334 -7.40 -5.58 0.92
C SER A 334 -8.74 -6.09 1.51
N LEU A 335 -9.17 -7.30 1.11
CA LEU A 335 -10.35 -7.94 1.69
C LEU A 335 -10.14 -8.31 3.17
N GLY A 336 -8.93 -8.71 3.56
CA GLY A 336 -8.59 -9.03 4.94
C GLY A 336 -8.92 -7.89 5.92
N PRO A 337 -8.29 -6.71 5.79
CA PRO A 337 -8.56 -5.60 6.69
C PRO A 337 -10.01 -5.08 6.62
N SER A 338 -10.66 -5.18 5.45
CA SER A 338 -12.03 -4.68 5.26
C SER A 338 -13.09 -5.60 5.89
N LEU A 339 -12.90 -6.92 5.83
CA LEU A 339 -13.86 -7.89 6.39
C LEU A 339 -13.70 -8.09 7.88
N GLY A 340 -12.53 -7.79 8.45
CA GLY A 340 -12.28 -7.97 9.88
C GLY A 340 -13.32 -7.31 10.78
N PRO A 341 -13.66 -6.02 10.60
CA PRO A 341 -14.66 -5.31 11.39
C PRO A 341 -16.10 -5.82 11.22
N VAL A 342 -16.35 -6.70 10.23
CA VAL A 342 -17.67 -7.29 9.96
C VAL A 342 -17.78 -8.69 10.56
N ILE A 343 -16.78 -9.54 10.31
CA ILE A 343 -16.78 -10.92 10.79
C ILE A 343 -16.76 -10.95 12.32
N SER A 344 -16.02 -10.03 12.93
CA SER A 344 -15.82 -10.01 14.36
C SER A 344 -17.10 -9.74 15.17
N PRO A 345 -17.90 -8.68 14.91
CA PRO A 345 -19.18 -8.46 15.60
C PRO A 345 -20.21 -9.57 15.39
N VAL A 346 -20.19 -10.24 14.23
CA VAL A 346 -21.05 -11.40 13.98
C VAL A 346 -20.71 -12.52 14.96
N ILE A 347 -19.43 -12.88 15.08
CA ILE A 347 -18.98 -13.92 16.02
C ILE A 347 -19.22 -13.47 17.46
N SER A 348 -18.82 -12.25 17.82
CA SER A 348 -18.91 -11.80 19.20
C SER A 348 -20.33 -11.55 19.67
N GLY A 349 -21.26 -11.15 18.80
CA GLY A 349 -22.68 -11.01 19.15
C GLY A 349 -23.28 -12.31 19.71
N PHE A 350 -23.09 -13.43 18.99
CA PHE A 350 -23.58 -14.74 19.45
C PHE A 350 -22.82 -15.27 20.67
N VAL A 351 -21.52 -15.01 20.77
CA VAL A 351 -20.73 -15.40 21.96
C VAL A 351 -21.22 -14.63 23.19
N VAL A 352 -21.44 -13.32 23.08
CA VAL A 352 -21.94 -12.48 24.18
C VAL A 352 -23.34 -12.90 24.59
N GLU A 353 -24.21 -13.27 23.65
CA GLU A 353 -25.56 -13.71 23.94
C GLU A 353 -25.58 -15.00 24.79
N ASN A 354 -24.71 -15.96 24.48
CA ASN A 354 -24.75 -17.31 25.07
C ASN A 354 -23.68 -17.56 26.16
N CYS A 355 -22.67 -16.71 26.28
CA CYS A 355 -21.54 -16.90 27.19
C CYS A 355 -21.19 -15.59 27.92
N ALA A 356 -20.30 -15.68 28.91
CA ALA A 356 -19.73 -14.50 29.55
C ALA A 356 -18.93 -13.67 28.53
N TRP A 357 -18.99 -12.34 28.64
CA TRP A 357 -18.34 -11.40 27.69
C TRP A 357 -16.84 -11.68 27.49
N LYS A 358 -16.16 -12.22 28.51
CA LYS A 358 -14.74 -12.60 28.47
C LYS A 358 -14.41 -13.60 27.36
N TRP A 359 -15.36 -14.48 27.02
CA TRP A 359 -15.18 -15.49 25.96
C TRP A 359 -15.00 -14.88 24.57
N VAL A 360 -15.47 -13.66 24.34
CA VAL A 360 -15.22 -12.94 23.09
C VAL A 360 -13.73 -12.80 22.83
N PHE A 361 -12.96 -12.47 23.88
CA PHE A 361 -11.51 -12.34 23.80
C PHE A 361 -10.81 -13.70 23.67
N PHE A 362 -11.31 -14.74 24.34
CA PHE A 362 -10.75 -16.09 24.23
C PHE A 362 -10.96 -16.70 22.85
N VAL A 363 -12.15 -16.58 22.26
CA VAL A 363 -12.41 -17.05 20.88
C VAL A 363 -11.51 -16.32 19.88
N LEU A 364 -11.37 -15.00 20.03
CA LEU A 364 -10.46 -14.20 19.22
C LEU A 364 -8.99 -14.63 19.42
N ALA A 365 -8.57 -14.90 20.67
CA ALA A 365 -7.22 -15.35 20.97
C ALA A 365 -6.94 -16.74 20.38
N ILE A 366 -7.89 -17.67 20.41
CA ILE A 366 -7.75 -18.99 19.78
C ILE A 366 -7.55 -18.84 18.26
N PHE A 367 -8.40 -18.05 17.60
CA PHE A 367 -8.28 -17.81 16.17
C PHE A 367 -6.94 -17.12 15.82
N ASN A 368 -6.57 -16.10 16.58
CA ASN A 368 -5.30 -15.41 16.44
C ASN A 368 -4.11 -16.35 16.64
N GLY A 369 -4.13 -17.19 17.69
CA GLY A 369 -3.07 -18.17 17.97
C GLY A 369 -2.90 -19.19 16.85
N ALA A 370 -4.00 -19.65 16.25
CA ALA A 370 -3.96 -20.53 15.08
C ALA A 370 -3.31 -19.85 13.87
N VAL A 371 -3.69 -18.60 13.58
CA VAL A 371 -3.08 -17.78 12.50
C VAL A 371 -1.60 -17.52 12.79
N ALA A 372 -1.24 -17.17 14.03
CA ALA A 372 0.13 -16.92 14.46
C ALA A 372 1.01 -18.18 14.30
N ALA A 373 0.52 -19.34 14.73
CA ALA A 373 1.20 -20.62 14.54
C ALA A 373 1.38 -20.95 13.06
N LEU A 374 0.31 -20.81 12.25
CA LEU A 374 0.35 -21.05 10.80
C LEU A 374 1.43 -20.19 10.13
N GLY A 375 1.42 -18.88 10.34
CA GLY A 375 2.43 -18.03 9.70
C GLY A 375 3.83 -18.18 10.30
N THR A 376 3.99 -18.51 11.59
CA THR A 376 5.32 -18.81 12.15
C THR A 376 5.99 -19.98 11.42
N ILE A 377 5.21 -21.02 11.11
CA ILE A 377 5.68 -22.24 10.43
C ILE A 377 5.86 -22.02 8.93
N PHE A 378 4.88 -21.40 8.25
CA PHE A 378 4.81 -21.39 6.78
C PHE A 378 5.19 -20.06 6.11
N PHE A 379 5.20 -18.94 6.84
CA PHE A 379 5.58 -17.65 6.27
C PHE A 379 7.09 -17.61 6.01
N LYS A 380 7.48 -17.29 4.77
CA LYS A 380 8.88 -17.18 4.37
C LYS A 380 9.30 -15.72 4.33
N GLU A 381 10.59 -15.47 4.50
CA GLU A 381 11.13 -14.12 4.37
C GLU A 381 11.03 -13.67 2.91
N THR A 382 10.52 -12.46 2.70
CA THR A 382 10.28 -11.85 1.38
C THR A 382 11.22 -10.67 1.13
N TYR A 383 11.86 -10.14 2.16
CA TYR A 383 12.70 -8.96 2.04
C TYR A 383 14.07 -9.26 1.41
N SER A 384 14.29 -8.83 0.17
CA SER A 384 15.52 -9.08 -0.59
C SER A 384 16.81 -8.69 0.15
N PRO A 385 16.93 -7.50 0.80
CA PRO A 385 18.13 -7.15 1.55
C PRO A 385 18.47 -8.13 2.68
N LYS A 386 17.46 -8.69 3.35
CA LYS A 386 17.68 -9.70 4.39
C LYS A 386 18.08 -11.05 3.81
N LEU A 387 17.48 -11.46 2.69
CA LEU A 387 17.84 -12.71 2.02
C LEU A 387 19.28 -12.66 1.48
N LEU A 388 19.68 -11.55 0.86
CA LEU A 388 21.05 -11.34 0.41
C LEU A 388 22.05 -11.29 1.57
N ARG A 389 21.68 -10.66 2.69
CA ARG A 389 22.49 -10.71 3.91
C ARG A 389 22.67 -12.14 4.41
N GLN A 390 21.61 -12.95 4.41
CA GLN A 390 21.70 -14.37 4.79
C GLN A 390 22.57 -15.17 3.81
N LYS A 391 22.53 -14.86 2.51
CA LYS A 391 23.41 -15.44 1.49
C LYS A 391 24.88 -15.07 1.78
N ALA A 392 25.17 -13.79 2.01
CA ALA A 392 26.50 -13.31 2.37
C ALA A 392 27.01 -13.95 3.67
N ASP A 393 26.20 -14.03 4.73
CA ASP A 393 26.56 -14.68 6.00
C ASP A 393 26.86 -16.17 5.84
N ARG A 394 26.18 -16.86 4.91
CA ARG A 394 26.48 -18.26 4.57
C ARG A 394 27.81 -18.37 3.83
N LEU A 395 28.01 -17.58 2.78
CA LEU A 395 29.24 -17.58 1.98
C LEU A 395 30.47 -17.20 2.82
N ARG A 396 30.35 -16.25 3.76
CA ARG A 396 31.42 -15.92 4.72
C ARG A 396 31.88 -17.14 5.53
N LYS A 397 30.94 -18.00 5.94
CA LYS A 397 31.23 -19.21 6.72
C LYS A 397 31.80 -20.33 5.86
N GLU A 398 31.30 -20.50 4.63
CA GLU A 398 31.72 -21.57 3.73
C GLU A 398 33.09 -21.30 3.10
N THR A 399 33.38 -20.05 2.73
CA THR A 399 34.61 -19.65 2.03
C THR A 399 35.72 -19.20 2.98
N GLY A 400 35.38 -18.86 4.22
CA GLY A 400 36.29 -18.24 5.18
C GLY A 400 36.66 -16.79 4.86
N ASN A 401 36.05 -16.16 3.84
CA ASN A 401 36.27 -14.75 3.52
C ASN A 401 35.33 -13.83 4.34
N PRO A 402 35.83 -13.07 5.35
CA PRO A 402 34.99 -12.20 6.16
C PRO A 402 34.59 -10.89 5.45
N HIS A 403 35.21 -10.57 4.31
CA HIS A 403 35.01 -9.30 3.60
C HIS A 403 33.88 -9.34 2.57
N LEU A 404 33.30 -10.51 2.28
CA LEU A 404 32.09 -10.62 1.46
C LEU A 404 31.01 -9.73 2.06
N HIS A 405 30.31 -8.94 1.25
CA HIS A 405 29.31 -8.01 1.74
C HIS A 405 28.22 -7.73 0.71
N THR A 406 27.09 -7.21 1.16
CA THR A 406 26.02 -6.77 0.25
C THR A 406 26.07 -5.26 0.02
N ILE A 407 25.44 -4.79 -1.06
CA ILE A 407 25.34 -3.35 -1.33
C ILE A 407 24.64 -2.60 -0.19
N TYR A 408 23.67 -3.27 0.44
CA TYR A 408 22.95 -2.74 1.60
C TYR A 408 23.82 -2.65 2.84
N GLU A 409 24.81 -3.52 3.03
CA GLU A 409 25.74 -3.43 4.16
C GLU A 409 26.76 -2.30 3.97
N MET A 410 27.20 -2.04 2.73
CA MET A 410 28.02 -0.85 2.42
C MET A 410 27.25 0.44 2.68
N ALA A 411 25.98 0.46 2.25
CA ALA A 411 25.05 1.56 2.42
C ALA A 411 24.68 1.82 3.89
N ASN A 412 24.31 0.75 4.60
CA ASN A 412 23.76 0.80 5.96
C ASN A 412 24.81 0.67 7.05
N ALA A 413 26.11 0.65 6.72
CA ALA A 413 27.22 0.50 7.66
C ALA A 413 27.14 1.46 8.87
N ASN A 414 26.38 2.56 8.78
CA ASN A 414 26.13 3.47 9.91
C ASN A 414 24.69 4.04 9.95
N LYS A 415 23.63 3.22 10.00
CA LYS A 415 22.31 3.73 10.43
C LYS A 415 22.41 4.27 11.86
N ASN A 416 22.55 5.59 12.01
CA ASN A 416 22.49 6.29 13.29
C ASN A 416 21.04 6.38 13.78
N ILE A 417 20.84 6.45 15.09
CA ILE A 417 19.54 6.74 15.72
C ILE A 417 18.90 8.00 15.10
N LYS A 418 19.71 9.01 14.70
CA LYS A 418 19.24 10.20 14.00
C LYS A 418 18.59 9.91 12.64
N THR A 419 19.09 8.93 11.88
CA THR A 419 18.51 8.52 10.59
C THR A 419 17.18 7.79 10.80
N VAL A 420 17.10 6.94 11.84
CA VAL A 420 15.85 6.27 12.23
C VAL A 420 14.80 7.28 12.72
N VAL A 421 15.18 8.23 13.57
CA VAL A 421 14.31 9.30 14.06
C VAL A 421 13.86 10.24 12.93
N SER A 422 14.72 10.49 11.93
CA SER A 422 14.32 11.23 10.73
C SER A 422 13.25 10.47 9.93
N SER A 423 13.43 9.17 9.67
CA SER A 423 12.41 8.34 9.02
C SER A 423 11.09 8.29 9.80
N MET A 424 11.14 8.33 11.14
CA MET A 424 9.99 8.36 12.02
C MET A 424 9.17 9.66 11.98
N THR A 425 9.83 10.80 11.77
CA THR A 425 9.20 12.13 11.80
C THR A 425 8.71 12.59 10.43
N ARG A 426 9.21 11.96 9.34
CA ARG A 426 8.82 12.26 7.95
C ARG A 426 7.31 12.15 7.70
N PRO A 427 6.59 11.08 8.08
CA PRO A 427 5.15 10.99 7.85
C PRO A 427 4.36 12.14 8.48
N LEU A 428 4.73 12.53 9.70
CA LEU A 428 4.10 13.67 10.40
C LEU A 428 4.37 15.00 9.69
N GLY A 429 5.62 15.21 9.24
CA GLY A 429 5.97 16.38 8.45
C GLY A 429 5.25 16.42 7.11
N MET A 430 5.16 15.29 6.41
CA MET A 430 4.46 15.17 5.12
C MET A 430 2.96 15.42 5.25
N LEU A 431 2.34 14.96 6.35
CA LEU A 431 0.93 15.24 6.63
C LEU A 431 0.63 16.74 6.74
N ALA A 432 1.53 17.52 7.36
CA ALA A 432 1.35 18.95 7.55
C ALA A 432 1.79 19.80 6.34
N THR A 433 2.69 19.28 5.50
CA THR A 433 3.33 20.07 4.42
C THR A 433 2.85 19.71 3.02
N ASN A 434 2.37 18.47 2.80
CA ASN A 434 1.89 18.03 1.50
C ASN A 434 0.36 18.16 1.42
N PRO A 435 -0.16 19.14 0.66
CA PRO A 435 -1.59 19.41 0.58
C PRO A 435 -2.39 18.26 -0.04
N MET A 436 -1.77 17.43 -0.88
CA MET A 436 -2.43 16.26 -1.48
C MET A 436 -2.67 15.18 -0.43
N ILE A 437 -1.67 14.91 0.41
CA ILE A 437 -1.78 13.95 1.52
C ILE A 437 -2.80 14.45 2.54
N LEU A 438 -2.77 15.75 2.88
CA LEU A 438 -3.72 16.32 3.82
C LEU A 438 -5.16 16.27 3.29
N GLY A 439 -5.40 16.70 2.05
CA GLY A 439 -6.77 16.78 1.52
C GLY A 439 -7.37 15.41 1.20
N LEU A 440 -6.65 14.54 0.46
CA LEU A 440 -7.12 13.17 0.20
C LEU A 440 -7.16 12.36 1.51
N GLY A 441 -6.13 12.49 2.34
CA GLY A 441 -6.06 11.86 3.66
C GLY A 441 -7.19 12.29 4.59
N SER A 442 -7.67 13.53 4.51
CA SER A 442 -8.83 14.00 5.28
C SER A 442 -10.11 13.25 4.90
N PHE A 443 -10.34 13.03 3.61
CA PHE A 443 -11.50 12.28 3.15
C PHE A 443 -11.42 10.82 3.60
N MET A 444 -10.26 10.18 3.39
CA MET A 444 -10.00 8.81 3.85
C MET A 444 -10.17 8.69 5.38
N ALA A 445 -9.66 9.65 6.13
CA ALA A 445 -9.73 9.67 7.59
C ALA A 445 -11.15 9.86 8.11
N PHE A 446 -11.92 10.78 7.51
CA PHE A 446 -13.31 11.00 7.86
C PHE A 446 -14.16 9.75 7.64
N ILE A 447 -14.05 9.12 6.47
CA ILE A 447 -14.80 7.90 6.15
C ILE A 447 -14.38 6.72 7.05
N TYR A 448 -13.09 6.61 7.38
CA TYR A 448 -12.62 5.62 8.34
C TYR A 448 -13.14 5.83 9.76
N GLY A 449 -13.11 7.06 10.24
CA GLY A 449 -13.65 7.37 11.56
C GLY A 449 -15.17 7.23 11.62
N PHE A 450 -15.87 7.49 10.52
CA PHE A 450 -17.29 7.20 10.42
C PHE A 450 -17.58 5.69 10.47
N MET A 451 -16.76 4.86 9.81
CA MET A 451 -16.88 3.40 9.92
C MET A 451 -16.79 2.94 11.38
N TYR A 452 -15.82 3.45 12.15
CA TYR A 452 -15.72 3.13 13.59
C TYR A 452 -16.90 3.68 14.41
N LEU A 453 -17.40 4.85 14.05
CA LEU A 453 -18.60 5.41 14.67
C LEU A 453 -19.81 4.49 14.43
N MET A 454 -19.98 3.93 13.22
CA MET A 454 -21.00 2.92 12.94
C MET A 454 -20.79 1.65 13.77
N ILE A 455 -19.55 1.15 13.87
CA ILE A 455 -19.25 -0.06 14.67
C ILE A 455 -19.69 0.09 16.13
N VAL A 456 -19.47 1.26 16.73
CA VAL A 456 -19.86 1.53 18.12
C VAL A 456 -21.36 1.76 18.26
N THR A 457 -22.01 2.37 17.27
CA THR A 457 -23.43 2.77 17.35
C THR A 457 -24.41 1.70 16.86
N PHE A 458 -23.95 0.69 16.12
CA PHE A 458 -24.79 -0.39 15.60
C PHE A 458 -25.59 -1.12 16.69
N PRO A 459 -24.98 -1.58 17.80
CA PRO A 459 -25.72 -2.14 18.93
C PRO A 459 -26.82 -1.19 19.43
N HIS A 460 -26.52 0.10 19.59
CA HIS A 460 -27.52 1.09 20.03
C HIS A 460 -28.69 1.26 19.06
N VAL A 461 -28.45 1.16 17.75
CA VAL A 461 -29.52 1.24 16.75
C VAL A 461 -30.36 -0.03 16.78
N PHE A 462 -29.76 -1.21 16.62
CA PHE A 462 -30.52 -2.45 16.43
C PHE A 462 -31.06 -3.06 17.72
N GLU A 463 -30.31 -3.01 18.83
CA GLU A 463 -30.80 -3.47 20.13
C GLU A 463 -31.73 -2.41 20.75
N GLY A 464 -31.31 -1.14 20.72
CA GLY A 464 -32.05 -0.05 21.35
C GLY A 464 -33.30 0.40 20.59
N SER A 465 -33.19 0.70 19.28
CA SER A 465 -34.32 1.25 18.51
C SER A 465 -35.23 0.20 17.91
N TYR A 466 -34.68 -0.96 17.52
CA TYR A 466 -35.40 -2.07 16.89
C TYR A 466 -35.70 -3.24 17.84
N GLY A 467 -35.10 -3.29 19.03
CA GLY A 467 -35.36 -4.33 20.03
C GLY A 467 -34.80 -5.71 19.67
N PHE A 468 -33.78 -5.78 18.83
CA PHE A 468 -33.16 -7.06 18.45
C PHE A 468 -32.27 -7.62 19.57
N SER A 469 -32.10 -8.94 19.60
CA SER A 469 -31.14 -9.57 20.50
C SER A 469 -29.70 -9.26 20.08
N VAL A 470 -28.75 -9.42 21.01
CA VAL A 470 -27.32 -9.12 20.80
C VAL A 470 -26.73 -9.90 19.62
N GLY A 471 -27.07 -11.18 19.45
CA GLY A 471 -26.61 -11.97 18.30
C GLY A 471 -27.20 -11.51 16.98
N ILE A 472 -28.49 -11.18 16.93
CA ILE A 472 -29.14 -10.66 15.72
C ILE A 472 -28.59 -9.28 15.34
N SER A 473 -28.33 -8.42 16.33
CA SER A 473 -27.64 -7.14 16.16
C SER A 473 -26.25 -7.32 15.52
N GLY A 474 -25.50 -8.34 15.95
CA GLY A 474 -24.24 -8.74 15.32
C GLY A 474 -24.37 -9.13 13.83
N LEU A 475 -25.46 -9.80 13.44
CA LEU A 475 -25.73 -10.14 12.03
C LEU A 475 -25.95 -8.91 11.15
N MET A 476 -26.37 -7.78 11.72
CA MET A 476 -26.62 -6.55 10.95
C MET A 476 -25.33 -5.91 10.39
N PHE A 477 -24.15 -6.44 10.73
CA PHE A 477 -22.88 -6.09 10.11
C PHE A 477 -22.66 -6.76 8.73
N LEU A 478 -23.38 -7.85 8.41
CA LEU A 478 -23.24 -8.57 7.13
C LEU A 478 -23.47 -7.71 5.87
N PRO A 479 -24.46 -6.80 5.81
CA PRO A 479 -24.64 -5.87 4.69
C PRO A 479 -23.41 -5.02 4.41
N MET A 480 -22.69 -4.57 5.44
CA MET A 480 -21.42 -3.84 5.29
C MET A 480 -20.34 -4.74 4.69
N GLY A 481 -20.26 -6.01 5.12
CA GLY A 481 -19.35 -7.00 4.51
C GLY A 481 -19.65 -7.27 3.03
N LEU A 482 -20.93 -7.41 2.68
CA LEU A 482 -21.35 -7.56 1.29
C LEU A 482 -20.98 -6.33 0.46
N GLY A 483 -21.18 -5.13 1.01
CA GLY A 483 -20.75 -3.87 0.40
C GLY A 483 -19.24 -3.84 0.16
N TYR A 484 -18.42 -4.30 1.11
CA TYR A 484 -16.96 -4.38 0.93
C TYR A 484 -16.55 -5.37 -0.17
N ILE A 485 -17.17 -6.54 -0.25
CA ILE A 485 -16.85 -7.56 -1.27
C ILE A 485 -17.23 -7.05 -2.66
N LEU A 486 -18.47 -6.58 -2.82
CA LEU A 486 -18.96 -6.04 -4.09
C LEU A 486 -18.18 -4.79 -4.50
N GLY A 487 -17.86 -3.93 -3.53
CA GLY A 487 -17.08 -2.71 -3.74
C GLY A 487 -15.67 -3.03 -4.22
N THR A 488 -14.97 -3.94 -3.54
CA THR A 488 -13.61 -4.36 -3.95
C THR A 488 -13.62 -4.87 -5.39
N ALA A 489 -14.53 -5.78 -5.75
CA ALA A 489 -14.60 -6.32 -7.11
C ALA A 489 -14.94 -5.25 -8.16
N PHE A 490 -15.96 -4.43 -7.91
CA PHE A 490 -16.43 -3.42 -8.84
C PHE A 490 -15.42 -2.27 -9.02
N TRP A 491 -14.93 -1.71 -7.92
CA TRP A 491 -14.05 -0.55 -7.96
C TRP A 491 -12.65 -0.91 -8.44
N THR A 492 -12.11 -2.09 -8.11
CA THR A 492 -10.82 -2.53 -8.67
C THR A 492 -10.90 -2.59 -10.20
N TRP A 493 -11.96 -3.20 -10.76
CA TRP A 493 -12.18 -3.23 -12.20
C TRP A 493 -12.38 -1.83 -12.79
N LEU A 494 -13.19 -0.99 -12.15
CA LEU A 494 -13.54 0.32 -12.69
C LEU A 494 -12.35 1.30 -12.65
N ILE A 495 -11.60 1.34 -11.55
CA ILE A 495 -10.39 2.16 -11.40
C ILE A 495 -9.36 1.77 -12.45
N ASP A 496 -9.10 0.48 -12.63
CA ASP A 496 -8.14 -0.02 -13.63
C ASP A 496 -8.55 0.35 -15.05
N ARG A 497 -9.85 0.24 -15.37
CA ARG A 497 -10.40 0.63 -16.67
C ARG A 497 -10.25 2.13 -16.96
N PHE A 498 -10.56 3.00 -15.99
CA PHE A 498 -10.37 4.44 -16.14
C PHE A 498 -8.89 4.81 -16.27
N TYR A 499 -8.05 4.21 -15.42
CA TYR A 499 -6.61 4.42 -15.42
C TYR A 499 -5.98 4.06 -16.78
N THR A 500 -6.30 2.88 -17.30
CA THR A 500 -5.78 2.41 -18.61
C THR A 500 -6.26 3.30 -19.74
N LYS A 501 -7.56 3.62 -19.80
CA LYS A 501 -8.14 4.47 -20.85
C LYS A 501 -7.54 5.88 -20.85
N LEU A 502 -7.37 6.51 -19.69
CA LEU A 502 -6.79 7.85 -19.59
C LEU A 502 -5.29 7.84 -19.90
N THR A 503 -4.59 6.74 -19.59
CA THR A 503 -3.19 6.54 -19.96
C THR A 503 -3.03 6.42 -21.48
N GLU A 504 -3.89 5.65 -22.14
CA GLU A 504 -3.93 5.54 -23.61
C GLU A 504 -4.21 6.90 -24.27
N GLN A 505 -5.14 7.68 -23.71
CA GLN A 505 -5.44 9.04 -24.19
C GLN A 505 -4.29 10.02 -23.98
N ASN A 506 -3.34 9.70 -23.09
CA ASN A 506 -2.17 10.51 -22.78
C ASN A 506 -0.89 9.92 -23.40
N ASN A 507 -0.99 9.39 -24.62
CA ASN A 507 0.14 8.82 -25.37
C ASN A 507 0.89 7.70 -24.60
N GLY A 508 0.20 6.96 -23.74
CA GLY A 508 0.80 5.89 -22.94
C GLY A 508 1.55 6.35 -21.68
N VAL A 509 1.55 7.66 -21.37
CA VAL A 509 2.21 8.19 -20.17
C VAL A 509 1.24 8.10 -18.97
N PRO A 510 1.51 7.26 -17.96
CA PRO A 510 0.64 7.13 -16.79
C PRO A 510 0.72 8.37 -15.89
N LYS A 511 -0.42 8.75 -15.30
CA LYS A 511 -0.50 9.80 -14.28
C LYS A 511 -1.26 9.29 -13.05
N PRO A 512 -0.78 9.53 -11.82
CA PRO A 512 -1.49 9.16 -10.59
C PRO A 512 -2.93 9.73 -10.55
N GLU A 513 -3.12 10.93 -11.08
CA GLU A 513 -4.37 11.68 -11.08
C GLU A 513 -5.50 10.95 -11.84
N TYR A 514 -5.18 10.04 -12.76
CA TYR A 514 -6.17 9.26 -13.51
C TYR A 514 -6.99 8.30 -12.67
N ARG A 515 -6.59 8.06 -11.41
CA ARG A 515 -7.37 7.27 -10.44
C ARG A 515 -8.47 8.10 -9.77
N LEU A 516 -8.31 9.43 -9.68
CA LEU A 516 -9.19 10.33 -8.93
C LEU A 516 -10.63 10.51 -9.47
N PRO A 517 -10.97 10.26 -10.75
CA PRO A 517 -12.37 10.37 -11.20
C PRO A 517 -13.33 9.46 -10.41
N CYS A 518 -12.89 8.24 -10.08
CA CYS A 518 -13.66 7.30 -9.25
C CYS A 518 -13.93 7.86 -7.85
N LEU A 519 -13.03 8.71 -7.33
CA LEU A 519 -13.18 9.32 -6.02
C LEU A 519 -14.36 10.29 -5.96
N CYS A 520 -14.61 11.05 -7.04
CA CYS A 520 -15.76 11.96 -7.12
C CYS A 520 -17.09 11.21 -7.02
N PHE A 521 -17.21 10.08 -7.73
CA PHE A 521 -18.39 9.21 -7.63
C PHE A 521 -18.57 8.66 -6.22
N SER A 522 -17.47 8.27 -5.57
CA SER A 522 -17.50 7.77 -4.20
C SER A 522 -17.89 8.84 -3.18
N GLY A 523 -17.53 10.12 -3.38
CA GLY A 523 -17.95 11.22 -2.51
C GLY A 523 -19.46 11.38 -2.47
N VAL A 524 -20.10 11.39 -3.64
CA VAL A 524 -21.57 11.44 -3.76
C VAL A 524 -22.22 10.18 -3.19
N GLY A 525 -21.73 9.00 -3.60
CA GLY A 525 -22.28 7.72 -3.19
C GLY A 525 -22.21 7.49 -1.68
N THR A 526 -21.10 7.89 -1.05
CA THR A 526 -20.93 7.79 0.39
C THR A 526 -21.90 8.71 1.13
N ALA A 527 -22.07 9.95 0.66
CA ALA A 527 -23.06 10.87 1.23
C ALA A 527 -24.47 10.30 1.17
N VAL A 528 -24.86 9.70 0.04
CA VAL A 528 -26.15 9.02 -0.12
C VAL A 528 -26.30 7.86 0.86
N GLY A 529 -25.28 7.00 1.00
CA GLY A 529 -25.30 5.88 1.95
C GLY A 529 -25.48 6.33 3.40
N LEU A 530 -24.78 7.38 3.81
CA LEU A 530 -24.88 7.97 5.15
C LEU A 530 -26.27 8.54 5.42
N ILE A 531 -26.78 9.38 4.52
CA ILE A 531 -28.11 9.98 4.63
C ILE A 531 -29.19 8.89 4.69
N TRP A 532 -29.07 7.87 3.83
CA TRP A 532 -30.00 6.74 3.80
C TRP A 532 -30.01 5.98 5.13
N TYR A 533 -28.82 5.64 5.66
CA TYR A 533 -28.68 4.97 6.95
C TYR A 533 -29.30 5.79 8.09
N GLY A 534 -28.97 7.09 8.18
CA GLY A 534 -29.42 7.93 9.27
C GLY A 534 -30.93 8.14 9.34
N TRP A 535 -31.56 8.47 8.20
CA TRP A 535 -33.00 8.72 8.16
C TRP A 535 -33.81 7.44 8.31
N SER A 536 -33.37 6.34 7.71
CA SER A 536 -34.04 5.05 7.88
C SER A 536 -33.98 4.56 9.34
N ALA A 537 -32.85 4.76 10.02
CA ALA A 537 -32.71 4.47 11.45
C ALA A 537 -33.60 5.39 12.32
N GLN A 538 -33.57 6.71 12.09
CA GLN A 538 -34.36 7.66 12.88
C GLN A 538 -35.87 7.46 12.71
N LYS A 539 -36.33 7.19 11.48
CA LYS A 539 -37.75 6.96 11.19
C LYS A 539 -38.21 5.55 11.57
N LYS A 540 -37.31 4.69 12.07
CA LYS A 540 -37.59 3.28 12.41
C LYS A 540 -38.32 2.57 11.26
N LEU A 541 -37.83 2.78 10.03
CA LEU A 541 -38.34 2.06 8.86
C LEU A 541 -38.05 0.57 9.00
N HIS A 542 -38.52 -0.28 8.08
CA HIS A 542 -38.16 -1.70 8.11
C HIS A 542 -36.63 -1.88 8.25
N TRP A 543 -36.19 -2.79 9.13
CA TRP A 543 -34.78 -2.97 9.54
C TRP A 543 -33.80 -3.15 8.37
N ILE A 544 -34.30 -3.60 7.22
CA ILE A 544 -33.52 -3.73 5.98
C ILE A 544 -33.05 -2.37 5.43
N MET A 545 -33.76 -1.27 5.73
CA MET A 545 -33.45 0.05 5.17
C MET A 545 -32.14 0.62 5.73
N PRO A 546 -31.88 0.62 7.06
CA PRO A 546 -30.55 0.91 7.59
C PRO A 546 -29.46 -0.03 7.05
N CYS A 547 -29.77 -1.32 6.87
CA CYS A 547 -28.85 -2.31 6.32
C CYS A 547 -28.44 -2.01 4.86
N ILE A 548 -29.37 -1.54 4.02
CA ILE A 548 -29.05 -1.10 2.66
C ILE A 548 -28.15 0.14 2.71
N GLY A 549 -28.44 1.09 3.60
CA GLY A 549 -27.63 2.29 3.78
C GLY A 549 -26.19 1.97 4.21
N SER A 550 -26.02 1.05 5.16
CA SER A 550 -24.69 0.62 5.63
C SER A 550 -23.92 -0.18 4.58
N GLY A 551 -24.59 -1.05 3.82
CA GLY A 551 -24.00 -1.73 2.68
C GLY A 551 -23.56 -0.78 1.56
N LEU A 552 -24.36 0.25 1.27
CA LEU A 552 -24.02 1.29 0.30
C LEU A 552 -22.82 2.13 0.74
N PHE A 553 -22.80 2.54 2.01
CA PHE A 553 -21.64 3.20 2.61
C PHE A 553 -20.37 2.35 2.45
N ALA A 554 -20.44 1.06 2.78
CA ALA A 554 -19.31 0.13 2.68
C ALA A 554 -18.83 -0.08 1.24
N PHE A 555 -19.76 -0.14 0.29
CA PHE A 555 -19.46 -0.22 -1.13
C PHE A 555 -18.61 0.97 -1.60
N PHE A 556 -18.99 2.20 -1.25
CA PHE A 556 -18.22 3.39 -1.63
C PHE A 556 -16.98 3.62 -0.76
N PHE A 557 -16.98 3.17 0.49
CA PHE A 557 -15.80 3.17 1.36
C PHE A 557 -14.61 2.50 0.69
N THR A 558 -14.81 1.34 0.05
CA THR A 558 -13.73 0.64 -0.66
C THR A 558 -13.13 1.47 -1.78
N ALA A 559 -13.96 2.20 -2.54
CA ALA A 559 -13.51 3.07 -3.62
C ALA A 559 -12.59 4.18 -3.08
N VAL A 560 -12.98 4.81 -1.96
CA VAL A 560 -12.20 5.87 -1.30
C VAL A 560 -10.83 5.33 -0.90
N PHE A 561 -10.81 4.18 -0.21
CA PHE A 561 -9.58 3.55 0.27
C PHE A 561 -8.65 3.13 -0.87
N GLN A 562 -9.16 2.39 -1.85
CA GLN A 562 -8.34 1.91 -2.96
C GLN A 562 -7.80 3.05 -3.81
N THR A 563 -8.64 4.05 -4.13
CA THR A 563 -8.23 5.16 -4.99
C THR A 563 -7.15 6.01 -4.32
N ILE A 564 -7.36 6.39 -3.05
CA ILE A 564 -6.41 7.23 -2.32
C ILE A 564 -5.13 6.47 -2.03
N GLN A 565 -5.20 5.21 -1.61
CA GLN A 565 -4.01 4.41 -1.30
C GLN A 565 -3.13 4.22 -2.55
N ASN A 566 -3.73 3.85 -3.70
CA ASN A 566 -3.00 3.71 -4.95
C ASN A 566 -2.44 5.06 -5.44
N TYR A 567 -3.21 6.15 -5.28
CA TYR A 567 -2.71 7.48 -5.61
C TYR A 567 -1.49 7.87 -4.77
N LEU A 568 -1.50 7.60 -3.46
CA LEU A 568 -0.39 7.94 -2.56
C LEU A 568 0.88 7.12 -2.86
N ILE A 569 0.72 5.89 -3.36
CA ILE A 569 1.84 5.08 -3.87
C ILE A 569 2.42 5.73 -5.13
N ASP A 570 1.57 6.04 -6.12
CA ASP A 570 2.03 6.50 -7.43
C ASP A 570 2.48 7.98 -7.43
N MET A 571 2.04 8.79 -6.45
CA MET A 571 2.32 10.24 -6.39
C MET A 571 3.80 10.55 -6.24
N ASN A 572 4.50 9.75 -5.44
CA ASN A 572 5.94 9.85 -5.22
C ASN A 572 6.46 8.46 -4.83
N PRO A 573 6.92 7.65 -5.80
CA PRO A 573 7.41 6.29 -5.52
C PRO A 573 8.53 6.26 -4.49
N ARG A 574 9.40 7.27 -4.47
CA ARG A 574 10.50 7.41 -3.51
C ARG A 574 10.03 7.68 -2.08
N LEU A 575 8.82 8.21 -1.89
CA LEU A 575 8.21 8.49 -0.58
C LEU A 575 6.84 7.85 -0.41
N SER A 576 6.59 6.77 -1.13
CA SER A 576 5.33 6.02 -1.13
C SER A 576 4.99 5.56 0.29
N ALA A 577 5.91 4.87 0.96
CA ALA A 577 5.74 4.31 2.30
C ALA A 577 5.51 5.42 3.34
N SER A 578 6.29 6.51 3.28
CA SER A 578 6.09 7.68 4.14
C SER A 578 4.75 8.39 3.92
N SER A 579 4.27 8.46 2.67
CA SER A 579 2.97 9.06 2.32
C SER A 579 1.79 8.21 2.82
N ILE A 580 1.88 6.89 2.65
CA ILE A 580 0.88 5.94 3.14
C ILE A 580 0.84 5.96 4.67
N ALA A 581 2.01 5.99 5.32
CA ALA A 581 2.10 6.10 6.77
C ALA A 581 1.45 7.41 7.28
N ALA A 582 1.66 8.54 6.61
CA ALA A 582 1.04 9.81 6.97
C ALA A 582 -0.50 9.74 6.92
N ALA A 583 -1.06 9.19 5.83
CA ALA A 583 -2.50 8.97 5.71
C ALA A 583 -3.01 7.93 6.74
N ALA A 584 -2.22 6.90 7.04
CA ALA A 584 -2.54 5.88 8.04
C ALA A 584 -2.61 6.44 9.48
N ILE A 585 -1.72 7.38 9.81
CA ILE A 585 -1.76 8.11 11.09
C ILE A 585 -3.03 8.94 11.16
N MET A 586 -3.29 9.75 10.12
CA MET A 586 -4.46 10.63 10.09
C MET A 586 -5.77 9.84 10.21
N ARG A 587 -5.93 8.78 9.41
CA ARG A 587 -7.14 7.93 9.48
C ARG A 587 -7.29 7.27 10.86
N SER A 588 -6.21 6.81 11.47
CA SER A 588 -6.26 6.13 12.76
C SER A 588 -6.64 7.09 13.90
N VAL A 589 -6.17 8.33 13.86
CA VAL A 589 -6.59 9.38 14.80
C VAL A 589 -8.10 9.65 14.68
N PHE A 590 -8.63 9.78 13.47
CA PHE A 590 -10.07 9.94 13.26
C PHE A 590 -10.88 8.69 13.64
N GLY A 591 -10.34 7.51 13.34
CA GLY A 591 -10.86 6.20 13.75
C GLY A 591 -11.02 6.06 15.26
N PHE A 592 -10.06 6.61 16.01
CA PHE A 592 -10.13 6.72 17.45
C PHE A 592 -11.12 7.79 17.91
N ALA A 593 -11.02 9.02 17.39
CA ALA A 593 -11.65 10.20 17.95
C ALA A 593 -13.15 10.37 17.60
N LEU A 594 -13.57 10.05 16.37
CA LEU A 594 -14.98 10.26 15.96
C LEU A 594 -16.00 9.48 16.82
N PRO A 595 -15.76 8.20 17.18
CA PRO A 595 -16.65 7.47 18.09
C PRO A 595 -16.85 8.15 19.44
N LEU A 596 -15.84 8.83 20.00
CA LEU A 596 -15.97 9.52 21.31
C LEU A 596 -16.99 10.67 21.25
N ALA A 597 -17.24 11.24 20.07
CA ALA A 597 -18.21 12.30 19.87
C ALA A 597 -19.61 11.78 19.47
N ALA A 598 -19.78 10.47 19.25
CA ALA A 598 -20.98 9.88 18.67
C ALA A 598 -22.25 10.21 19.47
N ASP A 599 -22.22 10.00 20.78
CA ASP A 599 -23.36 10.25 21.65
C ASP A 599 -23.71 11.73 21.76
N ALA A 600 -22.71 12.60 21.94
CA ALA A 600 -22.93 14.03 21.98
C ALA A 600 -23.56 14.55 20.68
N MET A 601 -23.15 13.97 19.54
CA MET A 601 -23.70 14.28 18.23
C MET A 601 -25.13 13.78 18.08
N TYR A 602 -25.38 12.49 18.35
CA TYR A 602 -26.70 11.88 18.14
C TYR A 602 -27.74 12.32 19.18
N ASN A 603 -27.35 12.66 20.40
CA ASN A 603 -28.29 13.23 21.38
C ASN A 603 -28.76 14.63 20.98
N ARG A 604 -27.95 15.41 20.25
CA ARG A 604 -28.31 16.75 19.79
C ARG A 604 -29.00 16.76 18.43
N LEU A 605 -28.52 15.94 17.49
CA LEU A 605 -28.95 15.96 16.09
C LEU A 605 -29.87 14.78 15.72
N ASN A 606 -29.97 13.75 16.56
CA ASN A 606 -30.54 12.45 16.22
C ASN A 606 -29.80 11.77 15.04
N TYR A 607 -30.17 10.52 14.74
CA TYR A 607 -29.52 9.75 13.68
C TYR A 607 -29.66 10.38 12.29
N GLY A 608 -30.81 10.95 11.93
CA GLY A 608 -31.07 11.53 10.61
C GLY A 608 -30.21 12.75 10.32
N TRP A 609 -30.34 13.82 11.11
CA TRP A 609 -29.53 15.02 10.89
C TRP A 609 -28.05 14.83 11.20
N GLY A 610 -27.69 14.01 12.20
CA GLY A 610 -26.30 13.67 12.48
C GLY A 610 -25.62 13.03 11.27
N ASN A 611 -26.25 12.04 10.66
CA ASN A 611 -25.74 11.42 9.43
C ASN A 611 -25.83 12.32 8.20
N THR A 612 -26.82 13.21 8.13
CA THR A 612 -26.94 14.19 7.03
C THR A 612 -25.78 15.18 7.06
N MET A 613 -25.42 15.68 8.25
CA MET A 613 -24.23 16.49 8.45
C MET A 613 -22.97 15.73 8.02
N CYS A 614 -22.82 14.46 8.44
CA CYS A 614 -21.71 13.62 7.99
C CYS A 614 -21.70 13.39 6.48
N GLY A 615 -22.88 13.26 5.84
CA GLY A 615 -23.03 13.17 4.39
C GLY A 615 -22.56 14.44 3.67
N PHE A 616 -22.90 15.62 4.19
CA PHE A 616 -22.39 16.88 3.64
C PHE A 616 -20.87 17.02 3.80
N ILE A 617 -20.30 16.58 4.93
CA ILE A 617 -18.84 16.56 5.11
C ILE A 617 -18.19 15.58 4.12
N ALA A 618 -18.73 14.37 3.98
CA ALA A 618 -18.25 13.38 3.00
C ALA A 618 -18.30 13.95 1.57
N PHE A 619 -19.37 14.64 1.21
CA PHE A 619 -19.50 15.29 -0.09
C PHE A 619 -18.48 16.42 -0.28
N ALA A 620 -18.33 17.30 0.72
CA ALA A 620 -17.42 18.43 0.68
C ALA A 620 -15.94 18.02 0.63
N LEU A 621 -15.58 16.89 1.24
CA LEU A 621 -14.24 16.31 1.16
C LEU A 621 -14.05 15.45 -0.11
N GLY A 622 -15.09 14.75 -0.55
CA GLY A 622 -15.02 13.75 -1.62
C GLY A 622 -15.28 14.25 -3.04
N VAL A 623 -15.81 15.47 -3.23
CA VAL A 623 -16.10 16.02 -4.57
C VAL A 623 -15.25 17.26 -4.91
N PRO A 624 -15.32 18.38 -4.18
CA PRO A 624 -14.55 19.59 -4.52
C PRO A 624 -13.04 19.37 -4.58
N PHE A 625 -12.47 18.69 -3.58
CA PHE A 625 -11.03 18.51 -3.48
C PHE A 625 -10.49 17.55 -4.57
N PRO A 626 -11.07 16.36 -4.82
CA PRO A 626 -10.65 15.53 -5.95
C PRO A 626 -10.81 16.20 -7.32
N LEU A 627 -11.85 17.00 -7.54
CA LEU A 627 -12.00 17.80 -8.77
C LEU A 627 -10.88 18.84 -8.90
N PHE A 628 -10.53 19.50 -7.80
CA PHE A 628 -9.38 20.41 -7.76
C PHE A 628 -8.07 19.68 -8.09
N CYS A 629 -7.86 18.48 -7.53
CA CYS A 629 -6.73 17.62 -7.85
C CYS A 629 -6.73 17.14 -9.32
N LEU A 630 -7.88 16.87 -9.93
CA LEU A 630 -7.93 16.51 -11.35
C LEU A 630 -7.51 17.66 -12.27
N LYS A 631 -7.77 18.91 -11.87
CA LYS A 631 -7.43 20.09 -12.67
C LYS A 631 -6.01 20.61 -12.41
N TYR A 632 -5.55 20.60 -11.16
CA TYR A 632 -4.29 21.23 -10.73
C TYR A 632 -3.34 20.28 -9.99
N GLY A 633 -3.68 18.99 -9.89
CA GLY A 633 -2.95 18.00 -9.09
C GLY A 633 -1.52 17.81 -9.54
N GLU A 634 -1.26 17.77 -10.84
CA GLU A 634 0.10 17.60 -11.37
C GLU A 634 1.03 18.73 -10.91
N HIS A 635 0.58 19.98 -11.00
CA HIS A 635 1.37 21.13 -10.54
C HIS A 635 1.61 21.08 -9.03
N LEU A 636 0.56 20.77 -8.26
CA LEU A 636 0.62 20.73 -6.80
C LEU A 636 1.50 19.57 -6.29
N ARG A 637 1.39 18.41 -6.92
CA ARG A 637 2.22 17.23 -6.69
C ARG A 637 3.68 17.52 -6.99
N ASN A 638 3.98 18.10 -8.15
CA ASN A 638 5.35 18.43 -8.53
C ASN A 638 5.95 19.50 -7.61
N TRP A 639 5.15 20.46 -7.12
CA TRP A 639 5.59 21.42 -6.10
C TRP A 639 5.91 20.73 -4.76
N ALA A 640 5.01 19.88 -4.27
CA ALA A 640 5.18 19.18 -3.00
C ALA A 640 6.36 18.20 -3.03
N ASN A 641 6.49 17.44 -4.13
CA ASN A 641 7.59 16.50 -4.34
C ASN A 641 8.94 17.21 -4.41
N ARG A 642 9.04 18.37 -5.09
CA ARG A 642 10.26 19.19 -5.10
C ARG A 642 10.70 19.58 -3.69
N ARG A 643 9.76 20.02 -2.86
CA ARG A 643 10.05 20.39 -1.46
C ARG A 643 10.50 19.18 -0.64
N ALA A 644 9.81 18.05 -0.78
CA ALA A 644 10.15 16.83 -0.05
C ALA A 644 11.52 16.28 -0.47
N ASN A 645 11.76 16.17 -1.77
CA ASN A 645 13.01 15.64 -2.35
C ASN A 645 14.22 16.49 -1.96
N ARG A 646 14.10 17.84 -1.94
CA ARG A 646 15.18 18.71 -1.43
C ARG A 646 15.59 18.38 0.02
N SER A 647 14.61 18.08 0.88
CA SER A 647 14.92 17.73 2.27
C SER A 647 15.63 16.38 2.39
N LEU A 648 15.30 15.41 1.52
CA LEU A 648 15.97 14.11 1.45
C LEU A 648 17.37 14.21 0.87
N ALA A 649 17.52 14.94 -0.24
CA ALA A 649 18.79 15.17 -0.91
C ALA A 649 19.84 15.72 0.06
N ASN A 650 19.46 16.69 0.90
CA ASN A 650 20.35 17.25 1.91
C ASN A 650 20.79 16.21 2.95
N LEU A 651 19.85 15.36 3.42
CA LEU A 651 20.14 14.31 4.39
C LEU A 651 21.03 13.21 3.81
N GLU A 652 20.79 12.81 2.56
CA GLU A 652 21.59 11.82 1.85
C GLU A 652 23.00 12.33 1.57
N LYS A 653 23.13 13.57 1.10
CA LYS A 653 24.43 14.22 0.89
C LYS A 653 25.25 14.30 2.18
N GLU A 654 24.61 14.65 3.31
CA GLU A 654 25.27 14.60 4.61
C GLU A 654 25.71 13.18 5.01
N ASN A 655 24.83 12.19 4.86
CA ASN A 655 25.15 10.81 5.20
C ASN A 655 26.28 10.27 4.32
N PHE A 656 26.26 10.60 3.04
CA PHE A 656 27.22 10.14 2.07
C PHE A 656 28.60 10.81 2.26
N ASN A 657 28.65 12.12 2.52
CA ASN A 657 29.89 12.81 2.88
C ASN A 657 30.52 12.21 4.15
N ARG A 658 29.69 11.79 5.12
CA ARG A 658 30.18 11.06 6.30
C ARG A 658 30.74 9.68 5.96
N LEU A 659 30.12 8.95 5.03
CA LEU A 659 30.63 7.65 4.57
C LEU A 659 32.00 7.81 3.87
N LYS A 660 32.14 8.80 2.98
CA LYS A 660 33.42 9.14 2.34
C LYS A 660 34.50 9.53 3.34
N ALA A 661 34.17 10.40 4.31
CA ALA A 661 35.13 10.87 5.32
C ALA A 661 35.65 9.73 6.22
N LYS A 662 34.80 8.73 6.51
CA LYS A 662 35.18 7.60 7.37
C LYS A 662 36.02 6.54 6.64
N ASN A 663 35.91 6.47 5.31
CA ASN A 663 36.60 5.49 4.46
C ASN A 663 37.90 6.01 3.84
N GLY A 664 38.52 7.05 4.42
CA GLY A 664 39.87 7.44 4.06
C GLY A 664 40.01 8.28 2.79
N GLY A 665 39.02 9.11 2.44
CA GLY A 665 39.22 10.39 1.74
C GLY A 665 40.06 10.43 0.44
N ALA A 666 40.29 9.31 -0.25
CA ALA A 666 41.00 9.32 -1.51
C ALA A 666 40.00 9.56 -2.66
N GLU A 667 40.08 10.73 -3.29
CA GLU A 667 39.47 10.95 -4.61
C GLU A 667 40.08 9.96 -5.61
N PRO A 668 39.28 9.09 -6.26
CA PRO A 668 39.78 8.28 -7.36
C PRO A 668 39.99 9.15 -8.61
N PRO A 669 40.91 8.78 -9.51
CA PRO A 669 41.17 9.53 -10.73
C PRO A 669 39.91 9.51 -11.62
N VAL A 670 39.54 10.69 -12.11
CA VAL A 670 38.45 10.90 -13.07
C VAL A 670 38.54 9.88 -14.21
N PRO A 671 37.47 9.10 -14.51
CA PRO A 671 37.50 8.12 -15.59
C PRO A 671 37.81 8.80 -16.94
N PRO A 672 38.61 8.16 -17.83
CA PRO A 672 39.02 8.76 -19.10
C PRO A 672 37.85 9.11 -20.05
N ALA A 673 36.66 8.57 -19.81
CA ALA A 673 35.50 8.74 -20.67
C ALA A 673 34.79 10.11 -20.55
N ALA A 674 35.08 10.92 -19.52
CA ALA A 674 34.46 12.24 -19.35
C ALA A 674 35.29 13.41 -19.93
N LYS A 675 36.50 13.17 -20.45
CA LYS A 675 37.36 14.23 -21.03
C LYS A 675 37.20 14.46 -22.53
N THR A 676 36.47 13.60 -23.24
CA THR A 676 36.31 13.72 -24.69
C THR A 676 35.11 14.56 -25.12
N ALA A 677 34.18 14.89 -24.21
CA ALA A 677 33.04 15.76 -24.52
C ALA A 677 33.28 17.26 -24.21
N ALA A 678 34.33 17.60 -23.45
CA ALA A 678 34.59 18.97 -23.02
C ALA A 678 35.72 19.69 -23.80
N LYS A 679 36.11 19.17 -24.98
CA LYS A 679 37.21 19.75 -25.78
C LYS A 679 36.90 19.95 -27.27
N THR A 680 35.62 20.03 -27.63
CA THR A 680 35.19 20.34 -29.01
C THR A 680 34.13 21.44 -29.06
N ILE A 681 34.00 22.24 -28.00
CA ILE A 681 33.28 23.52 -28.03
C ILE A 681 34.13 24.55 -27.28
N SER A 682 35.17 25.05 -27.96
CA SER A 682 35.83 26.33 -27.69
C SER A 682 36.40 26.87 -28.97
#